data_AF-A0A925YML6-F1
#
_entry.id   AF-A0A925YML6-F1
#
_cell.length_a   1.000
_cell.length_b   1.000
_cell.length_c   1.000
_cell.angle_alpha   90.00
_cell.angle_beta   90.00
_cell.angle_gamma   90.00
#
_symmetry.space_group_name_H-M   'P 1'
#
loop_
_entity.id
_entity.type
_entity.pdbx_description
1 polymer ?
#
loop_
_entity_poly.entity_id
_entity_poly.type
_entity_poly.pdbx_seq_one_letter_code
_entity_poly.pdbx_strand_id
1 'polypeptide(L)'
;MNFLWPEEYPALTQAIFHATQEFESLEAEYSELIGAVELYSERADAMRQNYKHALDTQRTVRSRPVVAPPAHERVLHCLKLIEAGQQYAWVQLTWELTLAPDSDGYVRMNDADLTSLPGWINSDALVRGHIVDAAEQFLREHSPNDGWLANLIKNNEEPDVVSAAYKACLLLYRERPDALQGLSDQSWKAWASTVVLHPVDGGSVDNEEAHRRLATLAHRSAPVQTVDAIMCLIDAANLSTNRMMPELSPFTGCLDGMLGEKLISKMFEPTLRADGLRYILYALTRSEQPEIARRAVDAATRLLLELLSTRAATDDATDTSGTSAKIISISTVLLKVAPGASWHVIWPAIRDDSVVGQSIIEGYARMEHDSGTPLQDVPEASLADLYLWMVEQFPPETGQGELRQGVMRPIDYVANLRDRLPSVITRRNTDAGVQTLASLVAKLPGQESLNHLLRQAQEGRRRATWCPATPEQVIRLATNSDARLVRSADELLDAVIESLEEWGSWLQNGVPTAVSRLWHKVSAPGKMRKYHPVDENTMSDYAMEYLEQNLKPRLGASLAREVVIRTGHGGVAGERTDIHIVATTQTRSLSGAYDTVTVVIESKGNWNPDLDTAMADQLVKRYLRGPYRHGIYLVGWFDSPMWDQGDQTRKERAARQAAGSSLADARDYFERQAITVSLANSVNVRAFVVDTALR
;
A
#
# COMPACT_ATOMS: atom_id res chain seq x y z
N MET A 1 -31.17 -11.08 39.70
CA MET A 1 -30.05 -11.65 38.93
C MET A 1 -29.46 -12.81 39.73
N ASN A 2 -29.76 -14.05 39.34
CA ASN A 2 -29.09 -15.23 39.91
C ASN A 2 -27.78 -15.43 39.16
N PHE A 3 -26.72 -14.74 39.57
CA PHE A 3 -25.37 -15.05 39.11
C PHE A 3 -24.89 -16.28 39.88
N LEU A 4 -25.16 -17.47 39.34
CA LEU A 4 -24.32 -18.62 39.63
C LEU A 4 -23.07 -18.43 38.77
N TRP A 5 -21.92 -18.21 39.42
CA TRP A 5 -20.62 -18.23 38.74
C TRP A 5 -20.48 -19.56 37.99
N PRO A 6 -20.14 -19.55 36.70
CA PRO A 6 -19.65 -20.76 36.05
C PRO A 6 -18.40 -21.20 36.80
N GLU A 7 -18.35 -22.44 37.28
CA GLU A 7 -17.16 -23.04 37.92
C GLU A 7 -15.93 -23.10 36.98
N GLU A 8 -16.08 -22.65 35.72
CA GLU A 8 -15.15 -22.88 34.63
C GLU A 8 -13.94 -21.93 34.58
N TYR A 9 -13.90 -20.82 35.34
CA TYR A 9 -12.77 -19.86 35.28
C TYR A 9 -12.28 -19.31 36.63
N PRO A 10 -11.66 -20.15 37.50
CA PRO A 10 -11.18 -19.75 38.83
C PRO A 10 -10.14 -18.61 38.81
N ALA A 11 -9.31 -18.57 37.78
CA ALA A 11 -8.25 -17.58 37.63
C ALA A 11 -8.79 -16.16 37.41
N LEU A 12 -9.92 -16.03 36.71
CA LEU A 12 -10.54 -14.73 36.40
C LEU A 12 -11.21 -14.15 37.63
N THR A 13 -11.90 -14.97 38.43
CA THR A 13 -12.49 -14.59 39.72
C THR A 13 -11.44 -14.03 40.66
N GLN A 14 -10.29 -14.71 40.73
CA GLN A 14 -9.21 -14.34 41.62
C GLN A 14 -8.54 -13.05 41.18
N ALA A 15 -8.38 -12.84 39.87
CA ALA A 15 -7.87 -11.57 39.32
C ALA A 15 -8.80 -10.38 39.62
N ILE A 16 -10.11 -10.55 39.48
CA ILE A 16 -11.11 -9.51 39.79
C ILE A 16 -11.08 -9.18 41.29
N PHE A 17 -11.07 -10.20 42.16
CA PHE A 17 -10.98 -10.00 43.60
C PHE A 17 -9.72 -9.20 44.00
N HIS A 18 -8.54 -9.56 43.46
CA HIS A 18 -7.31 -8.81 43.72
C HIS A 18 -7.39 -7.37 43.20
N ALA A 19 -7.92 -7.15 42.00
CA ALA A 19 -8.04 -5.80 41.42
C ALA A 19 -8.94 -4.89 42.26
N THR A 20 -9.99 -5.43 42.88
CA THR A 20 -10.89 -4.64 43.74
C THR A 20 -10.28 -4.26 45.09
N GLN A 21 -9.21 -4.93 45.52
CA GLN A 21 -8.44 -4.48 46.70
C GLN A 21 -7.51 -3.31 46.38
N GLU A 22 -7.17 -3.09 45.11
CA GLU A 22 -6.26 -2.03 44.67
C GLU A 22 -6.97 -0.80 44.11
N PHE A 23 -8.18 -0.95 43.56
CA PHE A 23 -8.92 0.13 42.89
C PHE A 23 -10.32 0.35 43.46
N GLU A 24 -10.52 1.50 44.10
CA GLU A 24 -11.76 1.89 44.77
C GLU A 24 -12.97 1.97 43.82
N SER A 25 -12.77 2.31 42.55
CA SER A 25 -13.84 2.32 41.54
C SER A 25 -14.34 0.91 41.19
N LEU A 26 -13.43 -0.08 41.16
CA LEU A 26 -13.78 -1.49 40.94
C LEU A 26 -14.36 -2.10 42.21
N GLU A 27 -13.86 -1.71 43.39
CA GLU A 27 -14.48 -2.06 44.67
C GLU A 27 -15.93 -1.58 44.71
N ALA A 28 -16.21 -0.33 44.36
CA ALA A 28 -17.56 0.21 44.32
C ALA A 28 -18.48 -0.57 43.35
N GLU A 29 -18.00 -0.87 42.14
CA GLU A 29 -18.78 -1.55 41.09
C GLU A 29 -19.03 -3.04 41.40
N TYR A 30 -18.09 -3.72 42.08
CA TYR A 30 -18.20 -5.15 42.40
C TYR A 30 -18.46 -5.45 43.89
N SER A 31 -18.65 -4.43 44.73
CA SER A 31 -18.89 -4.54 46.19
C SER A 31 -20.08 -5.45 46.54
N GLU A 32 -21.09 -5.51 45.66
CA GLU A 32 -22.23 -6.40 45.81
C GLU A 32 -21.88 -7.89 45.65
N LEU A 33 -20.87 -8.20 44.82
CA LEU A 33 -20.48 -9.55 44.42
C LEU A 33 -19.34 -10.15 45.27
N ILE A 34 -18.38 -9.33 45.69
CA ILE A 34 -17.13 -9.79 46.35
C ILE A 34 -16.80 -9.05 47.64
N GLY A 35 -17.58 -8.02 47.99
CA GLY A 35 -17.41 -7.29 49.24
C GLY A 35 -17.64 -8.19 50.46
N ALA A 36 -16.96 -7.88 51.56
CA ALA A 36 -17.13 -8.61 52.81
C ALA A 36 -18.58 -8.51 53.30
N VAL A 37 -19.20 -9.66 53.57
CA VAL A 37 -20.57 -9.72 54.11
C VAL A 37 -20.49 -10.11 55.58
N GLU A 38 -21.05 -9.27 56.45
CA GLU A 38 -21.13 -9.57 57.87
C GLU A 38 -22.08 -10.76 58.10
N LEU A 39 -21.59 -11.79 58.80
CA LEU A 39 -22.21 -13.11 58.93
C LEU A 39 -23.64 -13.11 59.51
N TYR A 40 -24.02 -12.07 60.23
CA TYR A 40 -25.34 -11.94 60.89
C TYR A 40 -26.16 -10.74 60.37
N SER A 41 -25.84 -10.24 59.17
CA SER A 41 -26.58 -9.15 58.52
C SER A 41 -27.79 -9.65 57.74
N GLU A 42 -28.76 -8.75 57.49
CA GLU A 42 -29.90 -9.02 56.60
C GLU A 42 -29.45 -9.45 55.19
N ARG A 43 -28.31 -8.90 54.72
CA ARG A 43 -27.68 -9.27 53.45
C ARG A 43 -27.21 -10.73 53.45
N ALA A 44 -26.60 -11.21 54.54
CA ALA A 44 -26.21 -12.61 54.68
C ALA A 44 -27.42 -13.56 54.69
N ASP A 45 -28.52 -13.16 55.34
CA ASP A 45 -29.75 -13.95 55.36
C ASP A 45 -30.44 -13.99 54.00
N ALA A 46 -30.49 -12.88 53.27
CA ALA A 46 -30.97 -12.83 51.89
C ALA A 46 -30.13 -13.72 50.96
N MET A 47 -28.79 -13.70 51.10
CA MET A 47 -27.90 -14.59 50.33
C MET A 47 -28.12 -16.06 50.66
N ARG A 48 -28.32 -16.43 51.94
CA ARG A 48 -28.66 -17.80 52.35
C ARG A 48 -30.02 -18.23 51.80
N GLN A 49 -31.01 -17.35 51.78
CA GLN A 49 -32.33 -17.63 51.20
C GLN A 49 -32.23 -17.82 49.69
N ASN A 50 -31.50 -16.95 48.97
CA ASN A 50 -31.23 -17.10 47.55
C ASN A 50 -30.46 -18.39 47.24
N TYR A 51 -29.48 -18.75 48.06
CA TYR A 51 -28.74 -20.01 47.94
C TYR A 51 -29.63 -21.23 48.19
N LYS A 52 -30.51 -21.20 49.20
CA LYS A 52 -31.53 -22.24 49.41
C LYS A 52 -32.50 -22.32 48.22
N HIS A 53 -32.97 -21.19 47.70
CA HIS A 53 -33.79 -21.14 46.49
C HIS A 53 -33.06 -21.71 45.27
N ALA A 54 -31.77 -21.44 45.11
CA ALA A 54 -30.94 -21.99 44.04
C ALA A 54 -30.74 -23.50 44.20
N LEU A 55 -30.51 -24.00 45.42
CA LEU A 55 -30.45 -25.43 45.75
C LEU A 55 -31.79 -26.14 45.50
N ASP A 56 -32.90 -25.51 45.87
CA ASP A 56 -34.24 -26.04 45.61
C ASP A 56 -34.57 -26.02 44.12
N THR A 57 -34.10 -24.99 43.38
CA THR A 57 -34.17 -24.93 41.91
C THR A 57 -33.32 -26.02 41.27
N GLN A 58 -32.09 -26.28 41.76
CA GLN A 58 -31.24 -27.37 41.30
C GLN A 58 -31.84 -28.74 41.59
N ARG A 59 -32.46 -28.91 42.78
CA ARG A 59 -33.16 -30.15 43.15
C ARG A 59 -34.39 -30.38 42.28
N THR A 60 -35.15 -29.33 41.96
CA THR A 60 -36.28 -29.42 41.04
C THR A 60 -35.85 -29.67 39.60
N VAL A 61 -34.75 -29.08 39.12
CA VAL A 61 -34.16 -29.37 37.80
C VAL A 61 -33.72 -30.84 37.71
N ARG A 62 -33.05 -31.38 38.74
CA ARG A 62 -32.68 -32.82 38.81
C ARG A 62 -33.88 -33.78 38.90
N SER A 63 -35.06 -33.27 39.25
CA SER A 63 -36.29 -34.07 39.40
C SER A 63 -37.34 -33.78 38.32
N ARG A 64 -37.01 -33.05 37.25
CA ARG A 64 -37.95 -32.80 36.17
C ARG A 64 -38.25 -34.12 35.44
N PRO A 65 -39.52 -34.47 35.22
CA PRO A 65 -39.86 -35.65 34.45
C PRO A 65 -39.37 -35.47 33.00
N VAL A 66 -38.78 -36.53 32.45
CA VAL A 66 -38.42 -36.60 31.02
C VAL A 66 -39.65 -36.28 30.18
N VAL A 67 -39.45 -35.55 29.08
CA VAL A 67 -40.55 -35.17 28.17
C VAL A 67 -41.26 -36.43 27.65
N ALA A 68 -42.59 -36.49 27.84
CA ALA A 68 -43.44 -37.56 27.35
C ALA A 68 -44.37 -37.04 26.23
N PRO A 69 -44.62 -37.81 25.14
CA PRO A 69 -44.01 -39.10 24.78
C PRO A 69 -42.51 -38.97 24.40
N PRO A 70 -41.76 -40.07 24.25
CA PRO A 70 -40.32 -40.03 23.92
C PRO A 70 -40.01 -39.19 22.67
N ALA A 71 -38.84 -38.54 22.65
CA ALA A 71 -38.43 -37.62 21.57
C ALA A 71 -38.64 -38.18 20.15
N HIS A 72 -38.29 -39.46 19.93
CA HIS A 72 -38.49 -40.13 18.64
C HIS A 72 -39.96 -40.20 18.21
N GLU A 73 -40.88 -40.52 19.14
CA GLU A 73 -42.31 -40.59 18.84
C GLU A 73 -42.89 -39.22 18.49
N ARG A 74 -42.37 -38.14 19.10
CA ARG A 74 -42.75 -36.76 18.82
C ARG A 74 -42.34 -36.34 17.42
N VAL A 75 -41.09 -36.66 17.02
CA VAL A 75 -40.61 -36.46 15.64
C VAL A 75 -41.51 -37.18 14.63
N LEU A 76 -41.81 -38.47 14.86
CA LEU A 76 -42.71 -39.23 13.98
C LEU A 76 -44.14 -38.67 13.94
N HIS A 77 -44.63 -38.15 15.07
CA HIS A 77 -45.94 -37.52 15.14
C HIS A 77 -45.99 -36.24 14.31
N CYS A 78 -44.97 -35.36 14.43
CA CYS A 78 -44.86 -34.17 13.60
C CYS A 78 -44.80 -34.51 12.12
N LEU A 79 -44.02 -35.52 11.71
CA LEU A 79 -43.97 -35.96 10.31
C LEU A 79 -45.35 -36.41 9.78
N LYS A 80 -46.09 -37.20 10.56
CA LYS A 80 -47.48 -37.59 10.21
C LYS A 80 -48.41 -36.39 10.06
N LEU A 81 -48.24 -35.37 10.91
CA LEU A 81 -49.03 -34.14 10.81
C LEU A 81 -48.70 -33.38 9.53
N ILE A 82 -47.41 -33.29 9.16
CA ILE A 82 -46.97 -32.66 7.91
C ILE A 82 -47.53 -33.41 6.69
N GLU A 83 -47.46 -34.73 6.67
CA GLU A 83 -48.05 -35.59 5.63
C GLU A 83 -49.58 -35.42 5.54
N ALA A 84 -50.25 -35.15 6.66
CA ALA A 84 -51.68 -34.84 6.72
C ALA A 84 -52.01 -33.39 6.33
N GLY A 85 -51.03 -32.60 5.89
CA GLY A 85 -51.19 -31.20 5.49
C GLY A 85 -51.26 -30.21 6.66
N GLN A 86 -50.83 -30.60 7.87
CA GLN A 86 -50.71 -29.66 9.00
C GLN A 86 -49.37 -28.94 8.96
N GLN A 87 -49.43 -27.82 8.27
CA GLN A 87 -48.37 -26.93 7.86
C GLN A 87 -47.48 -26.37 8.98
N TYR A 88 -48.05 -26.03 10.15
CA TYR A 88 -47.30 -25.51 11.29
C TYR A 88 -46.48 -26.59 12.04
N ALA A 89 -46.72 -27.87 11.74
CA ALA A 89 -46.00 -28.97 12.37
C ALA A 89 -44.50 -28.99 12.01
N TRP A 90 -44.07 -28.32 10.93
CA TRP A 90 -42.65 -28.11 10.65
C TRP A 90 -41.96 -27.28 11.74
N VAL A 91 -42.56 -26.17 12.17
CA VAL A 91 -42.01 -25.32 13.22
C VAL A 91 -41.82 -26.14 14.49
N GLN A 92 -42.86 -26.88 14.87
CA GLN A 92 -42.80 -27.78 16.02
C GLN A 92 -41.71 -28.84 15.84
N LEU A 93 -41.61 -29.47 14.66
CA LEU A 93 -40.58 -30.48 14.38
C LEU A 93 -39.16 -29.93 14.63
N THR A 94 -38.88 -28.67 14.26
CA THR A 94 -37.56 -28.07 14.54
C THR A 94 -37.24 -28.00 16.04
N TRP A 95 -38.25 -27.88 16.90
CA TRP A 95 -38.08 -27.92 18.35
C TRP A 95 -37.96 -29.35 18.86
N GLU A 96 -38.77 -30.27 18.36
CA GLU A 96 -38.71 -31.69 18.75
C GLU A 96 -37.35 -32.32 18.44
N LEU A 97 -36.70 -31.89 17.35
CA LEU A 97 -35.36 -32.33 16.99
C LEU A 97 -34.29 -31.96 18.03
N THR A 98 -34.54 -30.98 18.90
CA THR A 98 -33.61 -30.61 19.96
C THR A 98 -33.58 -31.61 21.13
N LEU A 99 -34.60 -32.46 21.26
CA LEU A 99 -34.76 -33.35 22.40
C LEU A 99 -33.88 -34.61 22.26
N ALA A 100 -33.07 -34.86 23.28
CA ALA A 100 -32.42 -36.15 23.54
C ALA A 100 -33.38 -37.09 24.31
N PRO A 101 -33.10 -38.41 24.36
CA PRO A 101 -33.96 -39.37 25.07
C PRO A 101 -34.20 -39.06 26.55
N ASP A 102 -33.28 -38.34 27.20
CA ASP A 102 -33.31 -37.94 28.60
C ASP A 102 -33.62 -36.44 28.81
N SER A 103 -34.00 -35.72 27.75
CA SER A 103 -34.33 -34.29 27.85
C SER A 103 -35.55 -34.05 28.73
N ASP A 104 -35.45 -33.00 29.56
CA ASP A 104 -36.50 -32.49 30.44
C ASP A 104 -37.16 -31.19 29.90
N GLY A 105 -36.73 -30.75 28.72
CA GLY A 105 -37.25 -29.60 27.99
C GLY A 105 -36.46 -29.33 26.71
N TYR A 106 -36.91 -28.35 25.90
CA TYR A 106 -36.20 -27.91 24.71
C TYR A 106 -34.94 -27.13 25.09
N VAL A 107 -33.81 -27.52 24.52
CA VAL A 107 -32.50 -26.87 24.69
C VAL A 107 -31.95 -26.61 23.28
N ARG A 108 -31.04 -25.65 23.06
CA ARG A 108 -30.47 -25.40 21.71
C ARG A 108 -31.51 -25.01 20.65
N MET A 109 -32.59 -24.32 21.04
CA MET A 109 -33.64 -23.87 20.11
C MET A 109 -33.12 -22.86 19.07
N ASN A 110 -32.04 -22.15 19.36
CA ASN A 110 -31.41 -21.18 18.45
C ASN A 110 -30.46 -21.84 17.44
N ASP A 111 -30.09 -23.10 17.65
CA ASP A 111 -29.19 -23.80 16.73
C ASP A 111 -29.88 -23.97 15.37
N ALA A 112 -29.27 -23.36 14.36
CA ALA A 112 -29.78 -23.40 12.99
C ALA A 112 -29.54 -24.76 12.31
N ASP A 113 -28.48 -25.44 12.71
CA ASP A 113 -28.05 -26.70 12.09
C ASP A 113 -28.79 -27.91 12.68
N LEU A 114 -29.87 -28.30 12.01
CA LEU A 114 -30.68 -29.44 12.38
C LEU A 114 -29.91 -30.77 12.35
N THR A 115 -28.84 -30.90 11.55
CA THR A 115 -28.09 -32.17 11.45
C THR A 115 -27.20 -32.43 12.66
N SER A 116 -26.93 -31.39 13.45
CA SER A 116 -26.20 -31.47 14.72
C SER A 116 -27.08 -31.78 15.93
N LEU A 117 -28.40 -31.80 15.75
CA LEU A 117 -29.35 -31.94 16.86
C LEU A 117 -29.59 -33.42 17.23
N PRO A 118 -29.86 -33.72 18.51
CA PRO A 118 -30.04 -35.10 18.98
C PRO A 118 -31.12 -35.87 18.23
N GLY A 119 -32.25 -35.23 17.90
CA GLY A 119 -33.35 -35.85 17.18
C GLY A 119 -32.98 -36.27 15.75
N TRP A 120 -32.08 -35.54 15.09
CA TRP A 120 -31.54 -35.95 13.78
C TRP A 120 -30.55 -37.11 13.92
N ILE A 121 -29.61 -36.99 14.85
CA ILE A 121 -28.55 -38.00 15.09
C ILE A 121 -29.16 -39.35 15.44
N ASN A 122 -30.22 -39.37 16.24
CA ASN A 122 -30.91 -40.58 16.68
C ASN A 122 -31.93 -41.13 15.67
N SER A 123 -32.23 -40.40 14.59
CA SER A 123 -33.13 -40.86 13.52
C SER A 123 -32.40 -41.74 12.51
N ASP A 124 -33.10 -42.74 11.97
CA ASP A 124 -32.59 -43.57 10.87
C ASP A 124 -32.65 -42.85 9.51
N ALA A 125 -32.09 -43.48 8.46
CA ALA A 125 -32.04 -42.89 7.12
C ALA A 125 -33.42 -42.62 6.51
N LEU A 126 -34.43 -43.43 6.85
CA LEU A 126 -35.80 -43.26 6.34
C LEU A 126 -36.45 -42.03 6.97
N VAL A 127 -36.37 -41.91 8.30
CA VAL A 127 -36.91 -40.77 9.05
C VAL A 127 -36.19 -39.48 8.65
N ARG A 128 -34.86 -39.52 8.48
CA ARG A 128 -34.09 -38.36 7.95
C ARG A 128 -34.57 -37.95 6.56
N GLY A 129 -34.85 -38.91 5.68
CA GLY A 129 -35.44 -38.65 4.35
C GLY A 129 -36.76 -37.88 4.46
N HIS A 130 -37.67 -38.33 5.33
CA HIS A 130 -38.97 -37.66 5.55
C HIS A 130 -38.81 -36.26 6.16
N ILE A 131 -37.82 -36.03 7.04
CA ILE A 131 -37.51 -34.70 7.57
C ILE A 131 -37.04 -33.76 6.46
N VAL A 132 -36.20 -34.24 5.54
CA VAL A 132 -35.74 -33.46 4.38
C VAL A 132 -36.89 -33.16 3.41
N ASP A 133 -37.77 -34.14 3.16
CA ASP A 133 -38.98 -33.94 2.34
C ASP A 133 -39.92 -32.90 2.96
N ALA A 134 -40.11 -32.94 4.28
CA ALA A 134 -40.91 -31.98 5.02
C ALA A 134 -40.33 -30.55 4.93
N ALA A 135 -39.00 -30.40 4.98
CA ALA A 135 -38.32 -29.11 4.82
C ALA A 135 -38.56 -28.53 3.40
N GLU A 136 -38.44 -29.38 2.38
CA GLU A 136 -38.71 -28.99 0.99
C GLU A 136 -40.17 -28.57 0.80
N GLN A 137 -41.12 -29.37 1.29
CA GLN A 137 -42.54 -29.05 1.24
C GLN A 137 -42.84 -27.71 1.94
N PHE A 138 -42.26 -27.51 3.13
CA PHE A 138 -42.44 -26.27 3.89
C PHE A 138 -42.03 -25.03 3.08
N LEU A 139 -40.85 -25.04 2.47
CA LEU A 139 -40.37 -23.90 1.67
C LEU A 139 -41.17 -23.66 0.38
N ARG A 140 -41.77 -24.71 -0.20
CA ARG A 140 -42.57 -24.60 -1.43
C ARG A 140 -43.98 -24.07 -1.18
N GLU A 141 -44.61 -24.48 -0.08
CA GLU A 141 -46.04 -24.27 0.15
C GLU A 141 -46.37 -23.09 1.06
N HIS A 142 -45.37 -22.51 1.74
CA HIS A 142 -45.59 -21.49 2.77
C HIS A 142 -44.89 -20.17 2.45
N SER A 143 -45.36 -19.14 3.15
CA SER A 143 -44.75 -17.82 3.19
C SER A 143 -44.87 -17.26 4.61
N PRO A 144 -43.98 -16.34 5.03
CA PRO A 144 -44.12 -15.67 6.31
C PRO A 144 -45.36 -14.76 6.31
N ASN A 145 -45.93 -14.51 7.49
CA ASN A 145 -47.10 -13.64 7.65
C ASN A 145 -46.78 -12.19 7.28
N ASP A 146 -47.76 -11.46 6.72
CA ASP A 146 -47.61 -10.05 6.43
C ASP A 146 -47.18 -9.23 7.66
N GLY A 147 -46.28 -8.28 7.46
CA GLY A 147 -45.79 -7.39 8.52
C GLY A 147 -44.77 -8.00 9.49
N TRP A 148 -44.36 -9.26 9.30
CA TRP A 148 -43.34 -9.90 10.15
C TRP A 148 -42.03 -9.10 10.22
N LEU A 149 -41.58 -8.54 9.09
CA LEU A 149 -40.40 -7.69 9.00
C LEU A 149 -40.50 -6.48 9.92
N ALA A 150 -41.65 -5.78 9.88
CA ALA A 150 -41.88 -4.60 10.70
C ALA A 150 -41.87 -4.95 12.21
N ASN A 151 -42.41 -6.11 12.57
CA ASN A 151 -42.39 -6.60 13.95
C ASN A 151 -40.98 -6.96 14.42
N LEU A 152 -40.17 -7.62 13.58
CA LEU A 152 -38.76 -7.91 13.89
C LEU A 152 -37.98 -6.63 14.15
N ILE A 153 -38.11 -5.63 13.27
CA ILE A 153 -37.41 -4.33 13.43
C ILE A 153 -37.81 -3.64 14.73
N LYS A 154 -39.12 -3.63 15.05
CA LYS A 154 -39.68 -2.88 16.16
C LYS A 154 -39.42 -3.55 17.51
N ASN A 155 -39.64 -4.86 17.59
CA ASN A 155 -39.65 -5.61 18.85
C ASN A 155 -38.40 -6.46 19.05
N ASN A 156 -37.57 -6.63 18.01
CA ASN A 156 -36.42 -7.54 18.02
C ASN A 156 -36.82 -9.01 18.29
N GLU A 157 -38.03 -9.38 17.85
CA GLU A 157 -38.60 -10.72 18.00
C GLU A 157 -38.73 -11.37 16.61
N GLU A 158 -37.97 -12.44 16.37
CA GLU A 158 -38.08 -13.24 15.15
C GLU A 158 -39.24 -14.24 15.30
N PRO A 159 -40.20 -14.28 14.37
CA PRO A 159 -41.24 -15.30 14.40
C PRO A 159 -40.67 -16.70 14.20
N ASP A 160 -41.18 -17.69 14.93
CA ASP A 160 -40.70 -19.08 14.85
C ASP A 160 -40.71 -19.66 13.42
N VAL A 161 -41.67 -19.22 12.60
CA VAL A 161 -41.80 -19.60 11.17
C VAL A 161 -40.59 -19.15 10.36
N VAL A 162 -40.03 -17.97 10.67
CA VAL A 162 -38.87 -17.38 9.98
C VAL A 162 -37.62 -18.14 10.36
N SER A 163 -37.40 -18.38 11.66
CA SER A 163 -36.30 -19.23 12.13
C SER A 163 -36.38 -20.64 11.54
N ALA A 164 -37.56 -21.26 11.53
CA ALA A 164 -37.78 -22.58 10.97
C ALA A 164 -37.55 -22.64 9.43
N ALA A 165 -37.81 -21.55 8.71
CA ALA A 165 -37.51 -21.45 7.28
C ALA A 165 -36.00 -21.40 7.02
N TYR A 166 -35.24 -20.62 7.80
CA TYR A 166 -33.78 -20.63 7.69
C TYR A 166 -33.19 -22.01 7.94
N LYS A 167 -33.67 -22.70 8.99
CA LYS A 167 -33.30 -24.08 9.31
C LYS A 167 -33.61 -25.05 8.16
N ALA A 168 -34.75 -24.90 7.51
CA ALA A 168 -35.11 -25.68 6.31
C ALA A 168 -34.14 -25.41 5.15
N CYS A 169 -33.81 -24.14 4.88
CA CYS A 169 -32.84 -23.77 3.85
C CYS A 169 -31.46 -24.38 4.12
N LEU A 170 -30.97 -24.31 5.36
CA LEU A 170 -29.69 -24.89 5.76
C LEU A 170 -29.68 -26.42 5.67
N LEU A 171 -30.77 -27.08 6.08
CA LEU A 171 -30.91 -28.53 5.95
C LEU A 171 -30.88 -28.97 4.47
N LEU A 172 -31.64 -28.30 3.60
CA LEU A 172 -31.62 -28.62 2.17
C LEU A 172 -30.27 -28.32 1.53
N TYR A 173 -29.58 -27.25 1.94
CA TYR A 173 -28.23 -26.96 1.45
C TYR A 173 -27.26 -28.11 1.72
N ARG A 174 -27.38 -28.78 2.87
CA ARG A 174 -26.50 -29.88 3.29
C ARG A 174 -26.91 -31.24 2.73
N GLU A 175 -28.19 -31.57 2.78
CA GLU A 175 -28.67 -32.92 2.48
C GLU A 175 -29.24 -33.07 1.06
N ARG A 176 -29.74 -31.98 0.46
CA ARG A 176 -30.40 -32.01 -0.85
C ARG A 176 -30.24 -30.70 -1.64
N PRO A 177 -29.00 -30.32 -2.02
CA PRO A 177 -28.73 -29.03 -2.66
C PRO A 177 -29.48 -28.84 -3.99
N ASP A 178 -29.73 -29.92 -4.74
CA ASP A 178 -30.50 -29.87 -5.99
C ASP A 178 -31.95 -29.43 -5.76
N ALA A 179 -32.58 -29.85 -4.66
CA ALA A 179 -33.94 -29.42 -4.33
C ALA A 179 -34.00 -27.95 -3.91
N LEU A 180 -33.00 -27.49 -3.16
CA LEU A 180 -32.87 -26.07 -2.80
C LEU A 180 -32.70 -25.19 -4.04
N GLN A 181 -31.85 -25.62 -4.98
CA GLN A 181 -31.67 -24.92 -6.26
C GLN A 181 -32.92 -24.98 -7.16
N GLY A 182 -33.72 -26.02 -7.03
CA GLY A 182 -35.00 -26.21 -7.73
C GLY A 182 -36.22 -25.55 -7.07
N LEU A 183 -36.03 -24.73 -6.04
CA LEU A 183 -37.10 -23.88 -5.50
C LEU A 183 -37.49 -22.80 -6.51
N SER A 184 -38.79 -22.48 -6.56
CA SER A 184 -39.32 -21.48 -7.49
C SER A 184 -38.93 -20.06 -7.08
N ASP A 185 -38.94 -19.12 -8.03
CA ASP A 185 -38.76 -17.69 -7.75
C ASP A 185 -39.82 -17.18 -6.75
N GLN A 186 -41.03 -17.75 -6.75
CA GLN A 186 -42.07 -17.38 -5.78
C GLN A 186 -41.70 -17.81 -4.35
N SER A 187 -41.14 -19.01 -4.19
CA SER A 187 -40.63 -19.50 -2.91
C SER A 187 -39.46 -18.62 -2.44
N TRP A 188 -38.52 -18.30 -3.33
CA TRP A 188 -37.42 -17.39 -2.98
C TRP A 188 -37.88 -15.98 -2.64
N LYS A 189 -38.89 -15.43 -3.32
CA LYS A 189 -39.50 -14.14 -2.95
C LYS A 189 -40.12 -14.16 -1.56
N ALA A 190 -40.64 -15.30 -1.10
CA ALA A 190 -41.19 -15.43 0.24
C ALA A 190 -40.08 -15.50 1.32
N TRP A 191 -38.96 -16.18 1.03
CA TRP A 191 -37.97 -16.56 2.04
C TRP A 191 -36.62 -15.85 1.95
N ALA A 192 -36.33 -15.10 0.88
CA ALA A 192 -35.03 -14.43 0.73
C ALA A 192 -34.72 -13.47 1.88
N SER A 193 -35.71 -12.69 2.33
CA SER A 193 -35.53 -11.78 3.47
C SER A 193 -35.27 -12.52 4.78
N THR A 194 -35.80 -13.74 4.94
CA THR A 194 -35.52 -14.61 6.09
C THR A 194 -34.06 -15.03 6.14
N VAL A 195 -33.48 -15.39 4.99
CA VAL A 195 -32.06 -15.77 4.91
C VAL A 195 -31.16 -14.60 5.32
N VAL A 196 -31.48 -13.38 4.88
CA VAL A 196 -30.69 -12.17 5.20
C VAL A 196 -30.77 -11.79 6.68
N LEU A 197 -31.95 -11.91 7.29
CA LEU A 197 -32.21 -11.37 8.63
C LEU A 197 -31.93 -12.35 9.75
N HIS A 198 -31.67 -13.62 9.43
CA HIS A 198 -31.36 -14.62 10.44
C HIS A 198 -30.00 -14.32 11.09
N PRO A 199 -29.92 -14.28 12.44
CA PRO A 199 -28.67 -14.07 13.13
C PRO A 199 -27.73 -15.25 12.92
N VAL A 200 -26.51 -14.98 12.43
CA VAL A 200 -25.47 -16.01 12.33
C VAL A 200 -24.67 -15.99 13.62
N ASP A 201 -24.84 -17.00 14.46
CA ASP A 201 -23.95 -17.20 15.59
C ASP A 201 -22.57 -17.64 15.07
N GLY A 202 -21.55 -16.79 15.24
CA GLY A 202 -20.17 -16.97 14.76
C GLY A 202 -19.38 -18.11 15.43
N GLY A 203 -20.06 -19.19 15.82
CA GLY A 203 -19.48 -20.33 16.53
C GLY A 203 -18.83 -21.39 15.63
N SER A 204 -19.12 -21.41 14.32
CA SER A 204 -18.45 -22.33 13.38
C SER A 204 -18.25 -21.74 11.98
N VAL A 205 -17.03 -21.88 11.46
CA VAL A 205 -16.62 -21.42 10.11
C VAL A 205 -17.49 -22.05 9.00
N ASP A 206 -17.95 -23.29 9.20
CA ASP A 206 -18.80 -24.01 8.26
C ASP A 206 -20.20 -23.37 8.15
N ASN A 207 -20.79 -22.92 9.26
CA ASN A 207 -22.07 -22.23 9.25
C ASN A 207 -21.98 -20.84 8.61
N GLU A 208 -20.87 -20.12 8.79
CA GLU A 208 -20.66 -18.82 8.13
C GLU A 208 -20.58 -18.96 6.61
N GLU A 209 -19.84 -19.97 6.11
CA GLU A 209 -19.78 -20.25 4.67
C GLU A 209 -21.14 -20.72 4.14
N ALA A 210 -21.85 -21.58 4.87
CA ALA A 210 -23.19 -22.03 4.47
C ALA A 210 -24.17 -20.84 4.38
N HIS A 211 -24.16 -19.93 5.36
CA HIS A 211 -24.98 -18.72 5.33
C HIS A 211 -24.62 -17.83 4.12
N ARG A 212 -23.33 -17.60 3.86
CA ARG A 212 -22.86 -16.83 2.69
C ARG A 212 -23.36 -17.41 1.37
N ARG A 213 -23.36 -18.74 1.24
CA ARG A 213 -23.89 -19.46 0.06
C ARG A 213 -25.40 -19.32 -0.07
N LEU A 214 -26.12 -19.47 1.04
CA LEU A 214 -27.58 -19.29 1.08
C LEU A 214 -27.98 -17.87 0.70
N ALA A 215 -27.30 -16.85 1.24
CA ALA A 215 -27.55 -15.45 0.90
C ALA A 215 -27.29 -15.16 -0.58
N THR A 216 -26.20 -15.72 -1.13
CA THR A 216 -25.88 -15.59 -2.57
C THR A 216 -26.95 -16.24 -3.44
N LEU A 217 -27.47 -17.42 -3.04
CA LEU A 217 -28.54 -18.10 -3.76
C LEU A 217 -29.86 -17.32 -3.67
N ALA A 218 -30.20 -16.80 -2.49
CA ALA A 218 -31.36 -15.94 -2.28
C ALA A 218 -31.29 -14.69 -3.16
N HIS A 219 -30.12 -14.05 -3.23
CA HIS A 219 -29.88 -12.88 -4.08
C HIS A 219 -30.06 -13.20 -5.57
N ARG A 220 -29.54 -14.34 -6.03
CA ARG A 220 -29.66 -14.76 -7.43
C ARG A 220 -31.12 -14.98 -7.84
N SER A 221 -31.92 -15.59 -6.98
CA SER A 221 -33.32 -15.95 -7.28
C SER A 221 -34.33 -14.85 -6.94
N ALA A 222 -34.03 -14.02 -5.94
CA ALA A 222 -34.89 -12.94 -5.45
C ALA A 222 -34.05 -11.71 -5.05
N PRO A 223 -33.41 -11.02 -6.02
CA PRO A 223 -32.47 -9.93 -5.75
C PRO A 223 -33.13 -8.73 -5.08
N VAL A 224 -34.36 -8.39 -5.47
CA VAL A 224 -35.10 -7.25 -4.91
C VAL A 224 -35.36 -7.48 -3.41
N GLN A 225 -35.89 -8.64 -3.04
CA GLN A 225 -36.21 -8.99 -1.66
C GLN A 225 -34.95 -9.08 -0.78
N THR A 226 -33.86 -9.59 -1.35
CA THR A 226 -32.57 -9.67 -0.65
C THR A 226 -32.01 -8.28 -0.38
N VAL A 227 -31.94 -7.43 -1.40
CA VAL A 227 -31.45 -6.05 -1.28
C VAL A 227 -32.29 -5.24 -0.31
N ASP A 228 -33.62 -5.33 -0.40
CA ASP A 228 -34.52 -4.60 0.49
C ASP A 228 -34.40 -5.10 1.94
N ALA A 229 -34.17 -6.40 2.17
CA ALA A 229 -33.90 -6.94 3.49
C ALA A 229 -32.57 -6.43 4.08
N ILE A 230 -31.51 -6.32 3.27
CA ILE A 230 -30.23 -5.74 3.71
C ILE A 230 -30.41 -4.26 4.05
N MET A 231 -31.12 -3.48 3.23
CA MET A 231 -31.43 -2.07 3.54
C MET A 231 -32.22 -1.94 4.85
N CYS A 232 -33.21 -2.81 5.03
CA CYS A 232 -34.03 -2.88 6.23
C CYS A 232 -33.20 -3.20 7.48
N LEU A 233 -32.25 -4.13 7.39
CA LEU A 233 -31.32 -4.46 8.47
C LEU A 233 -30.44 -3.27 8.87
N ILE A 234 -29.93 -2.54 7.87
CA ILE A 234 -29.14 -1.31 8.08
C ILE A 234 -30.02 -0.24 8.74
N ASP A 235 -31.23 -0.01 8.24
CA ASP A 235 -32.16 0.97 8.79
C ASP A 235 -32.55 0.65 10.23
N ALA A 236 -32.85 -0.62 10.52
CA ALA A 236 -33.17 -1.09 11.86
C ALA A 236 -32.04 -0.87 12.87
N ALA A 237 -30.79 -1.07 12.45
CA ALA A 237 -29.63 -0.74 13.26
C ALA A 237 -29.40 0.78 13.35
N ASN A 238 -29.76 1.54 12.32
CA ASN A 238 -29.60 2.99 12.29
C ASN A 238 -30.56 3.74 13.25
N LEU A 239 -31.72 3.14 13.56
CA LEU A 239 -32.75 3.72 14.44
C LEU A 239 -32.35 3.85 15.93
N SER A 240 -31.35 3.09 16.41
CA SER A 240 -30.94 3.12 17.81
C SER A 240 -29.42 3.10 17.95
N THR A 241 -28.89 3.99 18.79
CA THR A 241 -27.45 4.02 19.14
C THR A 241 -27.01 2.79 19.92
N ASN A 242 -27.94 2.06 20.55
CA ASN A 242 -27.63 0.85 21.31
C ASN A 242 -27.64 -0.41 20.44
N ARG A 243 -28.06 -0.32 19.17
CA ARG A 243 -28.00 -1.44 18.23
C ARG A 243 -26.67 -1.41 17.48
N MET A 244 -25.96 -2.52 17.53
CA MET A 244 -24.78 -2.73 16.71
C MET A 244 -25.18 -2.78 15.23
N MET A 245 -24.33 -2.21 14.38
CA MET A 245 -24.49 -2.33 12.93
C MET A 245 -24.25 -3.78 12.51
N PRO A 246 -25.03 -4.30 11.56
CA PRO A 246 -24.88 -5.68 11.09
C PRO A 246 -23.55 -5.87 10.36
N GLU A 247 -22.94 -7.04 10.51
CA GLU A 247 -21.83 -7.41 9.65
C GLU A 247 -22.32 -7.68 8.22
N LEU A 248 -21.72 -7.00 7.25
CA LEU A 248 -22.03 -7.20 5.83
C LEU A 248 -21.11 -8.24 5.16
N SER A 249 -20.16 -8.80 5.90
CA SER A 249 -19.23 -9.83 5.41
C SER A 249 -19.94 -11.06 4.81
N PRO A 250 -21.09 -11.54 5.33
CA PRO A 250 -21.78 -12.69 4.73
C PRO A 250 -22.47 -12.37 3.40
N PHE A 251 -22.66 -11.08 3.08
CA PHE A 251 -23.34 -10.62 1.85
C PHE A 251 -22.36 -10.18 0.75
N THR A 252 -21.06 -10.40 0.94
CA THR A 252 -20.01 -10.07 -0.05
C THR A 252 -20.28 -10.72 -1.41
N GLY A 253 -20.76 -11.96 -1.44
CA GLY A 253 -21.19 -12.66 -2.67
C GLY A 253 -22.45 -12.10 -3.34
N CYS A 254 -23.21 -11.25 -2.64
CA CYS A 254 -24.41 -10.58 -3.17
C CYS A 254 -24.11 -9.18 -3.71
N LEU A 255 -22.87 -8.70 -3.56
CA LEU A 255 -22.48 -7.31 -3.82
C LEU A 255 -22.27 -7.07 -5.33
N ASP A 256 -23.36 -7.15 -6.08
CA ASP A 256 -23.45 -6.82 -7.50
C ASP A 256 -23.83 -5.35 -7.73
N GLY A 257 -24.04 -4.98 -8.99
CA GLY A 257 -24.44 -3.61 -9.34
C GLY A 257 -25.71 -3.14 -8.61
N MET A 258 -26.70 -4.02 -8.37
CA MET A 258 -27.95 -3.61 -7.72
C MET A 258 -27.72 -3.28 -6.25
N LEU A 259 -27.10 -4.18 -5.49
CA LEU A 259 -26.83 -3.95 -4.07
C LEU A 259 -25.79 -2.82 -3.89
N GLY A 260 -24.76 -2.81 -4.74
CA GLY A 260 -23.71 -1.80 -4.75
C GLY A 260 -24.27 -0.38 -4.93
N GLU A 261 -25.13 -0.16 -5.92
CA GLU A 261 -25.76 1.15 -6.15
C GLU A 261 -26.63 1.60 -4.98
N LYS A 262 -27.42 0.69 -4.39
CA LYS A 262 -28.27 1.01 -3.24
C LYS A 262 -27.42 1.41 -2.03
N LEU A 263 -26.36 0.66 -1.74
CA LEU A 263 -25.44 0.98 -0.65
C LEU A 263 -24.69 2.29 -0.87
N ILE A 264 -24.20 2.55 -2.09
CA ILE A 264 -23.55 3.84 -2.44
C ILE A 264 -24.55 4.98 -2.24
N SER A 265 -25.80 4.82 -2.67
CA SER A 265 -26.85 5.82 -2.48
C SER A 265 -27.17 6.03 -1.00
N LYS A 266 -27.21 4.96 -0.20
CA LYS A 266 -27.43 4.98 1.26
C LYS A 266 -26.40 5.85 2.00
N MET A 267 -25.14 5.86 1.53
CA MET A 267 -24.08 6.68 2.13
C MET A 267 -24.37 8.18 2.13
N PHE A 268 -25.18 8.66 1.18
CA PHE A 268 -25.55 10.08 1.08
C PHE A 268 -26.80 10.44 1.90
N GLU A 269 -27.44 9.48 2.57
CA GLU A 269 -28.59 9.77 3.42
C GLU A 269 -28.14 10.57 4.67
N PRO A 270 -28.72 11.77 4.91
CA PRO A 270 -28.31 12.61 6.05
C PRO A 270 -28.50 11.92 7.40
N THR A 271 -29.51 11.05 7.51
CA THR A 271 -29.89 10.30 8.70
C THR A 271 -28.98 9.12 9.01
N LEU A 272 -28.13 8.69 8.06
CA LEU A 272 -27.22 7.57 8.29
C LEU A 272 -26.17 7.94 9.34
N ARG A 273 -26.01 7.11 10.36
CA ARG A 273 -25.00 7.27 11.41
C ARG A 273 -23.59 7.03 10.87
N ALA A 274 -22.59 7.61 11.52
CA ALA A 274 -21.19 7.51 11.13
C ALA A 274 -20.64 6.06 11.15
N ASP A 275 -21.08 5.25 12.12
CA ASP A 275 -20.75 3.83 12.17
C ASP A 275 -21.36 3.08 10.98
N GLY A 276 -22.64 3.28 10.68
CA GLY A 276 -23.30 2.71 9.50
C GLY A 276 -22.57 3.06 8.20
N LEU A 277 -22.18 4.32 8.04
CA LEU A 277 -21.37 4.78 6.92
C LEU A 277 -20.03 4.04 6.82
N ARG A 278 -19.34 3.84 7.96
CA ARG A 278 -18.10 3.06 8.03
C ARG A 278 -18.30 1.62 7.57
N TYR A 279 -19.34 0.94 8.06
CA TYR A 279 -19.63 -0.46 7.71
C TYR A 279 -19.97 -0.61 6.23
N ILE A 280 -20.82 0.25 5.69
CA ILE A 280 -21.19 0.26 4.28
C ILE A 280 -19.95 0.46 3.40
N LEU A 281 -19.15 1.49 3.68
CA LEU A 281 -17.97 1.80 2.88
C LEU A 281 -16.93 0.68 2.96
N TYR A 282 -16.70 0.12 4.15
CA TYR A 282 -15.77 -1.00 4.33
C TYR A 282 -16.24 -2.24 3.56
N ALA A 283 -17.54 -2.55 3.54
CA ALA A 283 -18.08 -3.66 2.77
C ALA A 283 -17.93 -3.44 1.26
N LEU A 284 -18.29 -2.23 0.78
CA LEU A 284 -18.21 -1.88 -0.65
C LEU A 284 -16.78 -1.94 -1.20
N THR A 285 -15.81 -1.49 -0.41
CA THR A 285 -14.39 -1.45 -0.81
C THR A 285 -13.75 -2.85 -0.83
N ARG A 286 -14.37 -3.83 -0.17
CA ARG A 286 -13.99 -5.25 -0.20
C ARG A 286 -14.79 -6.07 -1.22
N SER A 287 -15.54 -5.42 -2.11
CA SER A 287 -16.25 -6.09 -3.19
C SER A 287 -15.29 -6.92 -4.05
N GLU A 288 -15.73 -8.11 -4.46
CA GLU A 288 -15.05 -8.88 -5.50
C GLU A 288 -15.16 -8.22 -6.89
N GLN A 289 -16.03 -7.21 -7.05
CA GLN A 289 -16.20 -6.44 -8.29
C GLN A 289 -15.41 -5.11 -8.21
N PRO A 290 -14.28 -4.97 -8.94
CA PRO A 290 -13.40 -3.81 -8.81
C PRO A 290 -14.07 -2.47 -9.16
N GLU A 291 -15.04 -2.48 -10.07
CA GLU A 291 -15.78 -1.27 -10.46
C GLU A 291 -16.66 -0.74 -9.34
N ILE A 292 -17.27 -1.60 -8.52
CA ILE A 292 -18.06 -1.19 -7.35
C ILE A 292 -17.14 -0.58 -6.29
N ALA A 293 -16.03 -1.25 -5.99
CA ALA A 293 -15.04 -0.75 -5.04
C ALA A 293 -14.50 0.63 -5.44
N ARG A 294 -14.14 0.81 -6.73
CA ARG A 294 -13.69 2.10 -7.26
C ARG A 294 -14.74 3.18 -7.12
N ARG A 295 -15.99 2.89 -7.52
CA ARG A 295 -17.11 3.85 -7.42
C ARG A 295 -17.45 4.20 -5.98
N ALA A 296 -17.32 3.27 -5.04
CA ALA A 296 -17.49 3.52 -3.62
C ALA A 296 -16.41 4.46 -3.06
N VAL A 297 -15.15 4.27 -3.45
CA VAL A 297 -14.05 5.20 -3.10
C VAL A 297 -14.30 6.60 -3.67
N ASP A 298 -14.73 6.70 -4.93
CA ASP A 298 -15.04 7.99 -5.56
C ASP A 298 -16.24 8.68 -4.91
N ALA A 299 -17.28 7.92 -4.56
CA ALA A 299 -18.45 8.42 -3.84
C ALA A 299 -18.08 8.90 -2.43
N ALA A 300 -17.32 8.11 -1.68
CA ALA A 300 -16.83 8.44 -0.35
C ALA A 300 -15.95 9.71 -0.36
N THR A 301 -15.06 9.83 -1.34
CA THR A 301 -14.17 10.99 -1.48
C THR A 301 -14.99 12.27 -1.77
N ARG A 302 -16.02 12.17 -2.63
CA ARG A 302 -16.94 13.29 -2.88
C ARG A 302 -17.73 13.70 -1.64
N LEU A 303 -18.28 12.72 -0.92
CA LEU A 303 -19.01 12.96 0.32
C LEU A 303 -18.09 13.58 1.39
N LEU A 304 -16.84 13.12 1.51
CA LEU A 304 -15.86 13.69 2.42
C LEU A 304 -15.59 15.17 2.10
N LEU A 305 -15.40 15.52 0.83
CA LEU A 305 -15.22 16.91 0.40
C LEU A 305 -16.42 17.80 0.73
N GLU A 306 -17.64 17.28 0.55
CA GLU A 306 -18.88 17.99 0.89
C GLU A 306 -18.99 18.24 2.41
N LEU A 307 -18.70 17.23 3.23
CA LEU A 307 -18.73 17.33 4.69
C LEU A 307 -17.65 18.28 5.22
N LEU A 308 -16.44 18.24 4.66
CA LEU A 308 -15.35 19.16 5.01
C LEU A 308 -15.72 20.62 4.66
N SER A 309 -16.33 20.82 3.49
CA SER A 309 -16.78 22.15 3.06
C SER A 309 -17.89 22.69 3.96
N THR A 310 -18.83 21.83 4.37
CA THR A 310 -19.91 22.19 5.28
C THR A 310 -19.36 22.56 6.66
N ARG A 311 -18.42 21.77 7.19
CA ARG A 311 -17.75 22.04 8.48
C ARG A 311 -17.03 23.39 8.47
N ALA A 312 -16.30 23.69 7.40
CA ALA A 312 -15.60 24.97 7.27
C ALA A 312 -16.55 26.18 7.20
N ALA A 313 -17.76 26.00 6.69
CA ALA A 313 -18.76 27.07 6.60
C ALA A 313 -19.51 27.34 7.90
N THR A 314 -19.58 26.36 8.82
CA THR A 314 -20.44 26.46 9.99
C THR A 314 -19.83 27.16 11.20
N ASP A 315 -18.51 27.36 11.29
CA ASP A 315 -17.75 27.98 12.43
C ASP A 315 -18.09 27.47 13.85
N ASP A 316 -19.04 26.54 13.95
CA ASP A 316 -19.65 26.10 15.19
C ASP A 316 -18.84 24.93 15.75
N ALA A 317 -18.21 25.17 16.89
CA ALA A 317 -17.47 24.17 17.65
C ALA A 317 -18.38 23.06 18.22
N THR A 318 -19.70 23.18 18.08
CA THR A 318 -20.66 22.18 18.52
C THR A 318 -21.13 21.30 17.35
N ASP A 319 -20.54 20.10 17.25
CA ASP A 319 -20.86 19.05 16.25
C ASP A 319 -22.24 18.41 16.50
N THR A 320 -23.29 19.21 16.37
CA THR A 320 -24.67 18.79 16.66
C THR A 320 -25.22 17.83 15.59
N SER A 321 -24.63 17.81 14.40
CA SER A 321 -25.04 16.98 13.26
C SER A 321 -24.25 15.67 13.07
N GLY A 322 -23.25 15.40 13.92
CA GLY A 322 -22.36 14.23 13.77
C GLY A 322 -21.49 14.28 12.51
N THR A 323 -21.24 15.49 11.98
CA THR A 323 -20.44 15.71 10.77
C THR A 323 -18.99 15.28 11.02
N SER A 324 -18.41 15.58 12.18
CA SER A 324 -17.02 15.15 12.49
C SER A 324 -16.94 13.64 12.53
N ALA A 325 -17.92 12.97 13.16
CA ALA A 325 -17.95 11.51 13.24
C ALA A 325 -18.00 10.86 11.84
N LYS A 326 -18.76 11.44 10.90
CA LYS A 326 -18.79 10.99 9.50
C LYS A 326 -17.46 11.22 8.79
N ILE A 327 -16.86 12.41 8.92
CA ILE A 327 -15.52 12.73 8.37
C ILE A 327 -14.48 11.72 8.88
N ILE A 328 -14.46 11.46 10.18
CA ILE A 328 -13.55 10.50 10.83
C ILE A 328 -13.77 9.10 10.25
N SER A 329 -15.02 8.67 10.15
CA SER A 329 -15.38 7.33 9.67
C SER A 329 -14.99 7.09 8.21
N ILE A 330 -15.29 8.05 7.33
CA ILE A 330 -14.90 7.96 5.90
C ILE A 330 -13.37 7.95 5.77
N SER A 331 -12.69 8.91 6.41
CA SER A 331 -11.24 9.08 6.30
C SER A 331 -10.50 7.85 6.80
N THR A 332 -10.94 7.28 7.92
CA THR A 332 -10.39 6.05 8.49
C THR A 332 -10.43 4.88 7.50
N VAL A 333 -11.57 4.67 6.83
CA VAL A 333 -11.70 3.58 5.86
C VAL A 333 -10.90 3.86 4.61
N LEU A 334 -10.93 5.10 4.08
CA LEU A 334 -10.20 5.48 2.88
C LEU A 334 -8.67 5.35 3.06
N LEU A 335 -8.12 5.71 4.22
CA LEU A 335 -6.70 5.49 4.54
C LEU A 335 -6.33 4.00 4.54
N LYS A 336 -7.28 3.12 4.90
CA LYS A 336 -7.05 1.67 4.89
C LYS A 336 -7.07 1.08 3.48
N VAL A 337 -8.03 1.50 2.65
CA VAL A 337 -8.35 0.80 1.40
C VAL A 337 -7.84 1.48 0.15
N ALA A 338 -7.68 2.81 0.16
CA ALA A 338 -7.27 3.59 -1.00
C ALA A 338 -6.43 4.83 -0.62
N PRO A 339 -5.40 4.70 0.24
CA PRO A 339 -4.71 5.85 0.82
C PRO A 339 -4.09 6.77 -0.23
N GLY A 340 -3.50 6.22 -1.31
CA GLY A 340 -2.92 7.04 -2.39
C GLY A 340 -3.95 7.89 -3.13
N ALA A 341 -5.15 7.35 -3.37
CA ALA A 341 -6.22 8.06 -4.09
C ALA A 341 -6.85 9.17 -3.23
N SER A 342 -7.02 8.93 -1.92
CA SER A 342 -7.69 9.86 -1.01
C SER A 342 -6.75 10.81 -0.26
N TRP A 343 -5.43 10.62 -0.37
CA TRP A 343 -4.44 11.39 0.41
C TRP A 343 -4.61 12.90 0.29
N HIS A 344 -4.84 13.39 -0.94
CA HIS A 344 -4.97 14.81 -1.23
C HIS A 344 -6.15 15.50 -0.53
N VAL A 345 -7.17 14.73 -0.11
CA VAL A 345 -8.33 15.23 0.66
C VAL A 345 -8.12 15.03 2.16
N ILE A 346 -7.61 13.85 2.55
CA ILE A 346 -7.50 13.47 3.96
C ILE A 346 -6.36 14.22 4.66
N TRP A 347 -5.23 14.42 3.98
CA TRP A 347 -4.07 15.06 4.60
C TRP A 347 -4.35 16.51 5.06
N PRO A 348 -4.96 17.39 4.24
CA PRO A 348 -5.40 18.70 4.73
C PRO A 348 -6.35 18.60 5.93
N ALA A 349 -7.30 17.66 5.92
CA ALA A 349 -8.23 17.47 7.03
C ALA A 349 -7.54 17.07 8.34
N ILE A 350 -6.49 16.25 8.28
CA ILE A 350 -5.67 15.88 9.45
C ILE A 350 -4.84 17.06 9.94
N ARG A 351 -4.23 17.80 9.02
CA ARG A 351 -3.31 18.89 9.35
C ARG A 351 -4.02 20.13 9.90
N ASP A 352 -5.17 20.49 9.31
CA ASP A 352 -5.82 21.78 9.56
C ASP A 352 -6.77 21.74 10.78
N ASP A 353 -7.25 20.56 11.19
CA ASP A 353 -8.06 20.34 12.41
C ASP A 353 -7.43 19.22 13.26
N SER A 354 -6.67 19.57 14.29
CA SER A 354 -5.89 18.60 15.08
C SER A 354 -6.76 17.61 15.86
N VAL A 355 -7.95 18.01 16.32
CA VAL A 355 -8.86 17.13 17.08
C VAL A 355 -9.46 16.06 16.16
N VAL A 356 -9.94 16.47 14.98
CA VAL A 356 -10.42 15.53 13.96
C VAL A 356 -9.28 14.68 13.43
N GLY A 357 -8.10 15.28 13.19
CA GLY A 357 -6.90 14.58 12.75
C GLY A 357 -6.47 13.47 13.71
N GLN A 358 -6.43 13.75 15.02
CA GLN A 358 -6.11 12.75 16.04
C GLN A 358 -7.11 11.59 16.00
N SER A 359 -8.41 11.89 15.93
CA SER A 359 -9.47 10.87 15.86
C SER A 359 -9.40 10.01 14.59
N ILE A 360 -9.04 10.60 13.44
CA ILE A 360 -8.81 9.87 12.19
C ILE A 360 -7.65 8.89 12.35
N ILE A 361 -6.53 9.36 12.92
CA ILE A 361 -5.33 8.54 13.10
C ILE A 361 -5.55 7.42 14.12
N GLU A 362 -6.25 7.68 15.23
CA GLU A 362 -6.65 6.65 16.19
C GLU A 362 -7.54 5.58 15.54
N GLY A 363 -8.55 6.02 14.78
CA GLY A 363 -9.44 5.13 14.04
C GLY A 363 -8.67 4.25 13.04
N TYR A 364 -7.76 4.86 12.27
CA TYR A 364 -6.94 4.17 11.28
C TYR A 364 -5.96 3.21 11.92
N ALA A 365 -5.23 3.63 12.96
CA ALA A 365 -4.26 2.80 13.66
C ALA A 365 -4.88 1.51 14.20
N ARG A 366 -6.10 1.59 14.75
CA ARG A 366 -6.86 0.42 15.21
C ARG A 366 -7.23 -0.53 14.06
N MET A 367 -7.61 -0.01 12.90
CA MET A 367 -7.92 -0.83 11.71
C MET A 367 -6.67 -1.39 11.02
N GLU A 368 -5.52 -0.76 11.21
CA GLU A 368 -4.26 -1.09 10.54
C GLU A 368 -3.40 -2.10 11.30
N HIS A 369 -3.73 -2.37 12.56
CA HIS A 369 -2.94 -3.22 13.44
C HIS A 369 -2.50 -4.56 12.80
N ASP A 370 -3.41 -5.22 12.08
CA ASP A 370 -3.18 -6.58 11.57
C ASP A 370 -2.53 -6.63 10.17
N SER A 371 -2.31 -5.50 9.50
CA SER A 371 -1.69 -5.46 8.16
C SER A 371 -0.21 -5.10 8.21
N GLY A 372 0.56 -5.69 7.29
CA GLY A 372 2.03 -5.61 7.29
C GLY A 372 2.62 -4.30 6.77
N THR A 373 1.92 -3.55 5.91
CA THR A 373 2.46 -2.38 5.20
C THR A 373 1.46 -1.21 5.12
N PRO A 374 1.46 -0.30 6.10
CA PRO A 374 0.55 0.84 6.09
C PRO A 374 0.86 1.81 4.96
N LEU A 375 -0.18 2.42 4.40
CA LEU A 375 -0.08 3.55 3.46
C LEU A 375 0.87 3.29 2.26
N GLN A 376 0.86 2.06 1.73
CA GLN A 376 1.83 1.59 0.73
C GLN A 376 1.92 2.49 -0.52
N ASP A 377 0.81 3.09 -0.96
CA ASP A 377 0.74 3.91 -2.17
C ASP A 377 0.89 5.42 -1.92
N VAL A 378 1.16 5.83 -0.68
CA VAL A 378 1.40 7.25 -0.33
C VAL A 378 2.87 7.59 -0.56
N PRO A 379 3.22 8.69 -1.25
CA PRO A 379 4.62 9.07 -1.51
C PRO A 379 5.46 9.23 -0.24
N GLU A 380 6.77 8.93 -0.32
CA GLU A 380 7.69 8.99 0.82
C GLU A 380 7.70 10.35 1.51
N ALA A 381 7.66 11.44 0.74
CA ALA A 381 7.58 12.80 1.28
C ALA A 381 6.33 13.01 2.14
N SER A 382 5.18 12.52 1.68
CA SER A 382 3.92 12.61 2.42
C SER A 382 3.89 11.74 3.68
N LEU A 383 4.52 10.57 3.64
CA LEU A 383 4.71 9.74 4.83
C LEU A 383 5.60 10.42 5.87
N ALA A 384 6.61 11.17 5.43
CA ALA A 384 7.44 11.96 6.33
C ALA A 384 6.68 13.15 6.95
N ASP A 385 5.83 13.83 6.17
CA ASP A 385 4.98 14.89 6.70
C ASP A 385 4.00 14.34 7.76
N LEU A 386 3.37 13.19 7.49
CA LEU A 386 2.54 12.50 8.47
C LEU A 386 3.33 12.11 9.71
N TYR A 387 4.54 11.56 9.55
CA TYR A 387 5.39 11.18 10.66
C TYR A 387 5.74 12.38 11.56
N LEU A 388 6.12 13.50 10.97
CA LEU A 388 6.43 14.74 11.72
C LEU A 388 5.21 15.23 12.49
N TRP A 389 4.04 15.26 11.85
CA TRP A 389 2.78 15.63 12.51
C TRP A 389 2.44 14.66 13.66
N MET A 390 2.60 13.35 13.46
CA MET A 390 2.33 12.36 14.50
C MET A 390 3.31 12.46 15.67
N VAL A 391 4.58 12.79 15.45
CA VAL A 391 5.55 13.03 16.53
C VAL A 391 5.17 14.27 17.36
N GLU A 392 4.60 15.29 16.73
CA GLU A 392 4.13 16.49 17.42
C GLU A 392 2.85 16.23 18.23
N GLN A 393 1.86 15.53 17.65
CA GLN A 393 0.58 15.27 18.29
C GLN A 393 0.62 14.09 19.29
N PHE A 394 1.49 13.11 19.02
CA PHE A 394 1.68 11.89 19.80
C PHE A 394 3.19 11.70 20.07
N PRO A 395 3.76 12.40 21.07
CA PRO A 395 5.18 12.36 21.39
C PRO A 395 5.73 10.94 21.60
N PRO A 396 7.03 10.66 21.38
CA PRO A 396 7.62 9.32 21.52
C PRO A 396 7.33 8.58 22.84
N GLU A 397 7.06 9.32 23.91
CA GLU A 397 6.68 8.84 25.25
C GLU A 397 5.27 8.20 25.26
N THR A 398 4.45 8.53 24.27
CA THR A 398 3.12 7.98 24.06
C THR A 398 3.19 6.47 23.87
N GLY A 399 2.45 5.72 24.70
CA GLY A 399 2.41 4.25 24.65
C GLY A 399 3.49 3.54 25.48
N GLN A 400 4.40 4.25 26.17
CA GLN A 400 5.49 3.65 26.97
C GLN A 400 5.04 3.05 28.33
N GLY A 401 3.78 2.63 28.46
CA GLY A 401 3.25 2.02 29.69
C GLY A 401 3.36 0.50 29.67
N GLU A 402 3.42 -0.15 30.85
CA GLU A 402 3.35 -1.61 30.94
C GLU A 402 2.04 -2.13 30.32
N LEU A 403 2.17 -3.03 29.34
CA LEU A 403 1.04 -3.75 28.76
C LEU A 403 0.44 -4.66 29.84
N ARG A 404 -0.79 -4.37 30.28
CA ARG A 404 -1.50 -5.27 31.19
C ARG A 404 -1.94 -6.52 30.42
N GLN A 405 -1.39 -7.68 30.80
CA GLN A 405 -1.77 -9.00 30.29
C GLN A 405 -1.71 -9.17 28.75
N GLY A 406 -0.91 -8.36 28.04
CA GLY A 406 -0.77 -8.44 26.58
C GLY A 406 -1.89 -7.80 25.77
N VAL A 407 -2.82 -7.07 26.40
CA VAL A 407 -3.87 -6.32 25.70
C VAL A 407 -3.36 -4.92 25.35
N MET A 408 -3.36 -4.56 24.06
CA MET A 408 -3.03 -3.21 23.62
C MET A 408 -4.15 -2.22 23.92
N ARG A 409 -3.78 -1.03 24.38
CA ARG A 409 -4.68 0.11 24.55
C ARG A 409 -4.80 0.87 23.23
N PRO A 410 -5.87 1.66 23.01
CA PRO A 410 -6.04 2.52 21.83
C PRO A 410 -4.79 3.34 21.48
N ILE A 411 -4.12 3.89 22.50
CA ILE A 411 -2.92 4.69 22.32
C ILE A 411 -1.70 3.89 21.84
N ASP A 412 -1.62 2.60 22.18
CA ASP A 412 -0.52 1.74 21.77
C ASP A 412 -0.57 1.45 20.25
N TYR A 413 -1.77 1.40 19.67
CA TYR A 413 -1.94 1.29 18.20
C TYR A 413 -1.38 2.51 17.47
N VAL A 414 -1.62 3.72 18.00
CA VAL A 414 -1.11 4.97 17.41
C VAL A 414 0.41 5.02 17.48
N ALA A 415 0.98 4.67 18.63
CA ALA A 415 2.43 4.59 18.81
C ALA A 415 3.05 3.58 17.82
N ASN A 416 2.45 2.39 17.68
CA ASN A 416 2.89 1.38 16.72
C ASN A 416 2.85 1.89 15.27
N LEU A 417 1.77 2.56 14.87
CA LEU A 417 1.65 3.14 13.53
C LEU A 417 2.76 4.18 13.29
N ARG A 418 2.95 5.13 14.22
CA ARG A 418 3.97 6.19 14.14
C ARG A 418 5.35 5.59 13.89
N ASP A 419 5.74 4.61 14.69
CA ASP A 419 7.09 4.04 14.67
C ASP A 419 7.32 3.15 13.43
N ARG A 420 6.25 2.68 12.79
CA ARG A 420 6.31 1.91 11.53
C ARG A 420 6.48 2.79 10.29
N LEU A 421 6.05 4.06 10.28
CA LEU A 421 6.10 4.89 9.06
C LEU A 421 7.54 5.06 8.51
N PRO A 422 8.57 5.38 9.31
CA PRO A 422 9.94 5.47 8.80
C PRO A 422 10.47 4.13 8.27
N SER A 423 10.01 3.02 8.84
CA SER A 423 10.36 1.66 8.37
C SER A 423 9.73 1.36 7.00
N VAL A 424 8.52 1.86 6.72
CA VAL A 424 7.89 1.75 5.39
C VAL A 424 8.72 2.51 4.35
N ILE A 425 9.14 3.73 4.65
CA ILE A 425 10.02 4.54 3.76
C ILE A 425 11.33 3.78 3.49
N THR A 426 11.94 3.24 4.54
CA THR A 426 13.21 2.49 4.47
C THR A 426 13.10 1.28 3.52
N ARG A 427 12.01 0.51 3.61
CA ARG A 427 11.82 -0.73 2.84
C ARG A 427 11.62 -0.50 1.34
N ARG A 428 11.33 0.73 0.90
CA ARG A 428 11.16 1.04 -0.53
C ARG A 428 12.46 1.03 -1.32
N ASN A 429 13.62 1.20 -0.69
CA ASN A 429 14.94 1.18 -1.34
C ASN A 429 15.07 2.15 -2.54
N THR A 430 14.42 3.31 -2.46
CA THR A 430 14.41 4.37 -3.49
C THR A 430 15.37 5.52 -3.11
N ASP A 431 15.82 6.30 -4.11
CA ASP A 431 16.59 7.52 -3.84
C ASP A 431 15.76 8.56 -3.06
N ALA A 432 14.47 8.67 -3.40
CA ALA A 432 13.51 9.50 -2.68
C ALA A 432 13.42 9.09 -1.20
N GLY A 433 13.32 7.79 -0.89
CA GLY A 433 13.29 7.30 0.49
C GLY A 433 14.56 7.64 1.28
N VAL A 434 15.74 7.52 0.66
CA VAL A 434 17.01 7.93 1.30
C VAL A 434 17.05 9.43 1.58
N GLN A 435 16.65 10.26 0.61
CA GLN A 435 16.61 11.72 0.78
C GLN A 435 15.61 12.15 1.86
N THR A 436 14.42 11.54 1.86
CA THR A 436 13.38 11.79 2.86
C THR A 436 13.85 11.42 4.26
N LEU A 437 14.46 10.24 4.46
CA LEU A 437 15.01 9.83 5.75
C LEU A 437 16.15 10.74 6.21
N ALA A 438 17.02 11.18 5.30
CA ALA A 438 18.08 12.14 5.63
C ALA A 438 17.50 13.49 6.12
N SER A 439 16.43 13.97 5.49
CA SER A 439 15.69 15.15 5.93
C SER A 439 15.06 14.97 7.32
N LEU A 440 14.47 13.80 7.59
CA LEU A 440 13.90 13.47 8.91
C LEU A 440 14.97 13.45 10.00
N VAL A 441 16.14 12.85 9.75
CA VAL A 441 17.28 12.85 10.68
C VAL A 441 17.74 14.27 10.99
N ALA A 442 17.80 15.15 9.99
CA ALA A 442 18.19 16.54 10.19
C ALA A 442 17.17 17.34 11.02
N LYS A 443 15.87 17.07 10.86
CA LYS A 443 14.79 17.74 11.61
C LYS A 443 14.61 17.20 13.03
N LEU A 444 14.92 15.92 13.27
CA LEU A 444 14.75 15.22 14.54
C LEU A 444 16.07 14.58 15.02
N PRO A 445 17.10 15.38 15.35
CA PRO A 445 18.43 14.86 15.69
C PRO A 445 18.45 13.98 16.96
N GLY A 446 17.46 14.13 17.84
CA GLY A 446 17.33 13.35 19.08
C GLY A 446 16.79 11.92 18.90
N GLN A 447 16.37 11.52 17.69
CA GLN A 447 15.83 10.19 17.43
C GLN A 447 16.86 9.26 16.78
N GLU A 448 17.58 8.49 17.60
CA GLU A 448 18.66 7.60 17.13
C GLU A 448 18.19 6.51 16.16
N SER A 449 16.95 6.01 16.29
CA SER A 449 16.39 4.98 15.41
C SER A 449 16.37 5.41 13.93
N LEU A 450 16.14 6.70 13.66
CA LEU A 450 16.14 7.25 12.29
C LEU A 450 17.53 7.16 11.62
N ASN A 451 18.60 7.31 12.40
CA ASN A 451 19.96 7.14 11.88
C ASN A 451 20.22 5.70 11.43
N HIS A 452 19.70 4.72 12.18
CA HIS A 452 19.82 3.32 11.80
C HIS A 452 19.03 3.03 10.52
N LEU A 453 17.79 3.52 10.45
CA LEU A 453 16.92 3.38 9.28
C LEU A 453 17.50 4.06 8.03
N LEU A 454 18.11 5.23 8.15
CA LEU A 454 18.80 5.88 7.03
C LEU A 454 19.95 5.01 6.49
N ARG A 455 20.77 4.42 7.38
CA ARG A 455 21.84 3.49 6.95
C ARG A 455 21.26 2.27 6.24
N GLN A 456 20.21 1.67 6.80
CA GLN A 456 19.51 0.55 6.16
C GLN A 456 18.96 0.92 4.78
N ALA A 457 18.34 2.10 4.64
CA ALA A 457 17.84 2.59 3.36
C ALA A 457 18.97 2.82 2.34
N GLN A 458 20.10 3.38 2.76
CA GLN A 458 21.28 3.56 1.91
C GLN A 458 21.86 2.22 1.46
N GLU A 459 21.99 1.24 2.37
CA GLU A 459 22.44 -0.11 2.04
C GLU A 459 21.47 -0.82 1.09
N GLY A 460 20.18 -0.78 1.40
CA GLY A 460 19.13 -1.35 0.58
C GLY A 460 19.07 -0.74 -0.82
N ARG A 461 19.20 0.59 -0.91
CA ARG A 461 19.33 1.30 -2.19
C ARG A 461 20.57 0.86 -2.96
N ARG A 462 21.76 0.83 -2.33
CA ARG A 462 23.00 0.34 -2.95
C ARG A 462 22.86 -1.09 -3.46
N ARG A 463 22.21 -1.98 -2.69
CA ARG A 463 21.95 -3.37 -3.12
C ARG A 463 20.98 -3.43 -4.31
N ALA A 464 19.93 -2.62 -4.29
CA ALA A 464 18.94 -2.55 -5.37
C ALA A 464 19.55 -2.00 -6.67
N THR A 465 20.45 -1.01 -6.58
CA THR A 465 21.19 -0.45 -7.73
C THR A 465 22.45 -1.19 -8.11
N TRP A 466 22.91 -2.13 -7.28
CA TRP A 466 24.17 -2.82 -7.55
C TRP A 466 24.05 -3.64 -8.84
N CYS A 467 24.87 -3.25 -9.82
CA CYS A 467 25.08 -3.98 -11.06
C CYS A 467 26.47 -4.65 -11.00
N PRO A 468 26.55 -5.94 -10.67
CA PRO A 468 27.83 -6.65 -10.62
C PRO A 468 28.41 -6.81 -12.03
N ALA A 469 29.74 -6.80 -12.13
CA ALA A 469 30.41 -7.20 -13.37
C ALA A 469 30.18 -8.69 -13.63
N THR A 470 30.02 -9.09 -14.89
CA THR A 470 29.89 -10.51 -15.25
C THR A 470 31.24 -11.25 -15.08
N PRO A 471 31.24 -12.58 -14.89
CA PRO A 471 32.48 -13.35 -14.82
C PRO A 471 33.42 -13.09 -16.01
N GLU A 472 32.88 -12.95 -17.22
CA GLU A 472 33.66 -12.65 -18.43
C GLU A 472 34.29 -11.25 -18.37
N GLN A 473 33.57 -10.26 -17.83
CA GLN A 473 34.10 -8.92 -17.62
C GLN A 473 35.25 -8.94 -16.60
N VAL A 474 35.09 -9.68 -15.50
CA VAL A 474 36.13 -9.83 -14.47
C VAL A 474 37.38 -10.52 -15.04
N ILE A 475 37.22 -11.62 -15.79
CA ILE A 475 38.33 -12.31 -16.44
C ILE A 475 39.04 -11.38 -17.43
N ARG A 476 38.28 -10.61 -18.22
CA ARG A 476 38.88 -9.68 -19.18
C ARG A 476 39.67 -8.55 -18.50
N LEU A 477 39.14 -7.96 -17.43
CA LEU A 477 39.86 -6.99 -16.61
C LEU A 477 41.14 -7.59 -15.98
N ALA A 478 41.12 -8.87 -15.62
CA ALA A 478 42.29 -9.55 -15.08
C ALA A 478 43.35 -9.91 -16.15
N THR A 479 42.92 -10.14 -17.40
CA THR A 479 43.81 -10.58 -18.50
C THR A 479 44.33 -9.44 -19.39
N ASN A 480 43.69 -8.26 -19.35
CA ASN A 480 44.08 -7.09 -20.13
C ASN A 480 44.15 -5.85 -19.23
N SER A 481 45.36 -5.34 -18.99
CA SER A 481 45.60 -4.14 -18.16
C SER A 481 44.95 -2.87 -18.69
N ASP A 482 44.71 -2.82 -20.01
CA ASP A 482 44.16 -1.65 -20.70
C ASP A 482 42.64 -1.72 -20.79
N ALA A 483 42.03 -2.83 -20.36
CA ALA A 483 40.58 -2.95 -20.31
C ALA A 483 39.98 -1.98 -19.29
N ARG A 484 38.88 -1.32 -19.66
CA ARG A 484 38.11 -0.43 -18.78
C ARG A 484 36.66 -0.89 -18.77
N LEU A 485 36.06 -0.95 -17.58
CA LEU A 485 34.65 -1.25 -17.39
C LEU A 485 33.88 0.07 -17.33
N VAL A 486 32.84 0.21 -18.15
CA VAL A 486 32.02 1.43 -18.22
C VAL A 486 30.56 1.08 -17.92
N ARG A 487 30.08 1.53 -16.77
CA ARG A 487 28.72 1.33 -16.23
C ARG A 487 27.96 2.64 -16.11
N SER A 488 28.66 3.78 -16.13
CA SER A 488 28.10 5.12 -16.03
C SER A 488 28.79 6.08 -17.02
N ALA A 489 28.19 7.25 -17.22
CA ALA A 489 28.79 8.32 -18.02
C ALA A 489 30.05 8.91 -17.37
N ASP A 490 30.19 8.85 -16.04
CA ASP A 490 31.43 9.25 -15.35
C ASP A 490 32.58 8.29 -15.68
N GLU A 491 32.33 6.98 -15.66
CA GLU A 491 33.35 5.98 -16.04
C GLU A 491 33.72 6.09 -17.53
N LEU A 492 32.77 6.46 -18.40
CA LEU A 492 33.07 6.75 -19.81
C LEU A 492 33.93 8.02 -19.95
N LEU A 493 33.61 9.09 -19.21
CA LEU A 493 34.34 10.35 -19.23
C LEU A 493 35.81 10.13 -18.85
N ASP A 494 36.06 9.36 -17.79
CA ASP A 494 37.43 9.04 -17.34
C ASP A 494 38.18 8.23 -18.39
N ALA A 495 37.55 7.23 -19.02
CA ALA A 495 38.18 6.44 -20.09
C ALA A 495 38.53 7.28 -21.34
N VAL A 496 37.71 8.27 -21.68
CA VAL A 496 37.98 9.20 -22.79
C VAL A 496 39.15 10.13 -22.46
N ILE A 497 39.19 10.69 -21.24
CA ILE A 497 40.31 11.53 -20.80
C ILE A 497 41.62 10.76 -20.82
N GLU A 498 41.65 9.53 -20.30
CA GLU A 498 42.82 8.65 -20.35
C GLU A 498 43.29 8.42 -21.80
N SER A 499 42.35 8.16 -22.72
CA SER A 499 42.69 8.01 -24.15
C SER A 499 43.22 9.32 -24.77
N LEU A 500 42.76 10.50 -24.34
CA LEU A 500 43.27 11.78 -24.82
C LEU A 500 44.68 12.10 -24.27
N GLU A 501 44.96 11.71 -23.02
CA GLU A 501 46.31 11.80 -22.43
C GLU A 501 47.33 11.01 -23.23
N GLU A 502 46.97 9.78 -23.62
CA GLU A 502 47.80 8.95 -24.48
C GLU A 502 47.96 9.53 -25.89
N TRP A 503 46.89 10.12 -26.45
CA TRP A 503 46.96 10.81 -27.74
C TRP A 503 47.97 11.97 -27.67
N GLY A 504 47.88 12.80 -26.65
CA GLY A 504 48.82 13.91 -26.43
C GLY A 504 50.27 13.43 -26.28
N SER A 505 50.49 12.35 -25.52
CA SER A 505 51.81 11.73 -25.40
C SER A 505 52.31 11.18 -26.74
N TRP A 506 51.44 10.53 -27.53
CA TRP A 506 51.77 9.99 -28.85
C TRP A 506 52.10 11.08 -29.87
N LEU A 507 51.41 12.23 -29.84
CA LEU A 507 51.72 13.36 -30.71
C LEU A 507 53.14 13.90 -30.48
N GLN A 508 53.57 13.99 -29.21
CA GLN A 508 54.87 14.56 -28.85
C GLN A 508 56.03 13.54 -28.84
N ASN A 509 55.78 12.29 -28.46
CA ASN A 509 56.81 11.26 -28.26
C ASN A 509 56.77 10.11 -29.29
N GLY A 510 55.76 10.09 -30.16
CA GLY A 510 55.55 9.03 -31.13
C GLY A 510 56.39 9.21 -32.41
N VAL A 511 55.82 8.82 -33.55
CA VAL A 511 56.47 8.99 -34.85
C VAL A 511 56.53 10.50 -35.19
N PRO A 512 57.66 11.08 -35.63
CA PRO A 512 57.78 12.51 -35.93
C PRO A 512 56.73 13.07 -36.90
N THR A 513 56.06 12.20 -37.66
CA THR A 513 54.97 12.56 -38.58
C THR A 513 53.63 12.80 -37.89
N ALA A 514 53.41 12.33 -36.65
CA ALA A 514 52.12 12.38 -35.98
C ALA A 514 51.64 13.81 -35.74
N VAL A 515 52.41 14.62 -35.00
CA VAL A 515 52.11 16.04 -34.79
C VAL A 515 52.11 16.84 -36.10
N SER A 516 52.93 16.46 -37.09
CA SER A 516 52.98 17.15 -38.40
C SER A 516 51.66 17.11 -39.17
N ARG A 517 50.77 16.14 -38.90
CA ARG A 517 49.43 16.06 -39.51
C ARG A 517 48.49 17.16 -39.03
N LEU A 518 48.75 17.76 -37.86
CA LEU A 518 48.03 18.91 -37.33
C LEU A 518 48.56 20.25 -37.86
N TRP A 519 49.50 20.21 -38.80
CA TRP A 519 50.15 21.40 -39.37
C TRP A 519 50.16 21.34 -40.91
N HIS A 520 49.50 22.29 -41.57
CA HIS A 520 49.54 22.46 -43.02
C HIS A 520 50.85 23.12 -43.46
N LYS A 521 51.62 22.43 -44.31
CA LYS A 521 52.86 22.97 -44.87
C LYS A 521 52.56 24.02 -45.95
N VAL A 522 52.98 25.26 -45.72
CA VAL A 522 52.74 26.43 -46.60
C VAL A 522 53.99 26.91 -47.35
N SER A 523 55.13 26.25 -47.13
CA SER A 523 56.41 26.59 -47.78
C SER A 523 56.58 25.93 -49.15
N ALA A 524 57.02 26.70 -50.14
CA ALA A 524 57.38 26.20 -51.47
C ALA A 524 58.56 25.21 -51.41
N PRO A 525 58.67 24.26 -52.35
CA PRO A 525 59.79 23.31 -52.41
C PRO A 525 61.15 24.05 -52.41
N GLY A 526 62.06 23.66 -51.52
CA GLY A 526 63.42 24.22 -51.42
C GLY A 526 63.58 25.44 -50.49
N LYS A 527 62.52 25.94 -49.83
CA LYS A 527 62.61 27.00 -48.80
C LYS A 527 62.51 26.42 -47.38
N MET A 528 62.86 27.24 -46.37
CA MET A 528 62.62 26.91 -44.96
C MET A 528 61.16 26.50 -44.75
N ARG A 529 60.98 25.39 -44.01
CA ARG A 529 59.67 24.79 -43.79
C ARG A 529 58.84 25.72 -42.90
N LYS A 530 57.68 26.12 -43.40
CA LYS A 530 56.69 26.96 -42.72
C LYS A 530 55.37 26.23 -42.69
N TYR A 531 54.65 26.39 -41.58
CA TYR A 531 53.40 25.69 -41.33
C TYR A 531 52.31 26.60 -40.77
N HIS A 532 51.05 26.27 -41.02
CA HIS A 532 49.87 26.82 -40.35
C HIS A 532 49.15 25.70 -39.59
N PRO A 533 48.55 25.97 -38.41
CA PRO A 533 47.66 25.02 -37.76
C PRO A 533 46.51 24.59 -38.67
N VAL A 534 46.13 23.32 -38.57
CA VAL A 534 44.86 22.85 -39.15
C VAL A 534 43.67 23.57 -38.50
N ASP A 535 42.51 23.55 -39.16
CA ASP A 535 41.27 24.00 -38.54
C ASP A 535 40.74 23.00 -37.50
N GLU A 536 39.75 23.44 -36.73
CA GLU A 536 39.20 22.69 -35.60
C GLU A 536 38.46 21.43 -36.03
N ASN A 537 37.81 21.45 -37.20
CA ASN A 537 37.15 20.27 -37.76
C ASN A 537 38.20 19.19 -38.08
N THR A 538 39.30 19.58 -38.72
CA THR A 538 40.42 18.68 -39.03
C THR A 538 41.07 18.14 -37.76
N MET A 539 41.23 18.96 -36.73
CA MET A 539 41.72 18.51 -35.42
C MET A 539 40.76 17.52 -34.75
N SER A 540 39.45 17.80 -34.77
CA SER A 540 38.41 16.89 -34.27
C SER A 540 38.41 15.55 -35.02
N ASP A 541 38.61 15.55 -36.34
CA ASP A 541 38.69 14.33 -37.13
C ASP A 541 39.86 13.45 -36.70
N TYR A 542 41.05 14.03 -36.46
CA TYR A 542 42.21 13.28 -35.96
C TYR A 542 42.02 12.77 -34.53
N ALA A 543 41.42 13.58 -33.65
CA ALA A 543 41.09 13.15 -32.29
C ALA A 543 40.10 11.98 -32.33
N MET A 544 39.07 12.07 -33.17
CA MET A 544 38.07 11.03 -33.38
C MET A 544 38.70 9.72 -33.88
N GLU A 545 39.57 9.79 -34.90
CA GLU A 545 40.26 8.62 -35.45
C GLU A 545 41.07 7.91 -34.35
N TYR A 546 41.80 8.66 -33.52
CA TYR A 546 42.57 8.09 -32.42
C TYR A 546 41.68 7.47 -31.35
N LEU A 547 40.66 8.20 -30.89
CA LEU A 547 39.71 7.73 -29.89
C LEU A 547 38.99 6.46 -30.36
N GLU A 548 38.65 6.37 -31.64
CA GLU A 548 38.02 5.18 -32.21
C GLU A 548 38.96 3.96 -32.15
N GLN A 549 40.24 4.15 -32.48
CA GLN A 549 41.24 3.08 -32.44
C GLN A 549 41.60 2.65 -31.01
N ASN A 550 41.60 3.58 -30.06
CA ASN A 550 42.02 3.34 -28.68
C ASN A 550 40.86 2.82 -27.79
N LEU A 551 39.67 3.44 -27.88
CA LEU A 551 38.53 3.10 -27.01
C LEU A 551 37.84 1.80 -27.41
N LYS A 552 37.69 1.50 -28.71
CA LYS A 552 36.98 0.28 -29.16
C LYS A 552 37.58 -1.02 -28.60
N PRO A 553 38.91 -1.24 -28.62
CA PRO A 553 39.52 -2.42 -28.02
C PRO A 553 39.42 -2.47 -26.48
N ARG A 554 39.53 -1.31 -25.81
CA ARG A 554 39.52 -1.18 -24.34
C ARG A 554 38.14 -1.40 -23.74
N LEU A 555 37.13 -0.86 -24.41
CA LEU A 555 35.73 -0.88 -24.00
C LEU A 555 34.92 -1.98 -24.68
N GLY A 556 35.54 -2.80 -25.54
CA GLY A 556 34.87 -3.65 -26.53
C GLY A 556 33.70 -4.48 -25.99
N ALA A 557 32.85 -4.97 -26.90
CA ALA A 557 31.46 -5.45 -26.73
C ALA A 557 31.02 -6.16 -25.43
N SER A 558 31.92 -6.74 -24.65
CA SER A 558 31.66 -7.37 -23.36
C SER A 558 31.77 -6.44 -22.14
N LEU A 559 32.45 -5.28 -22.22
CA LEU A 559 32.68 -4.33 -21.11
C LEU A 559 31.80 -3.07 -21.20
N ALA A 560 31.47 -2.66 -22.43
CA ALA A 560 30.33 -1.86 -22.84
C ALA A 560 29.91 -2.37 -24.23
N ARG A 561 28.62 -2.48 -24.55
CA ARG A 561 28.24 -2.85 -25.92
C ARG A 561 28.43 -1.63 -26.83
N GLU A 562 28.92 -1.88 -28.05
CA GLU A 562 29.19 -0.93 -29.14
C GLU A 562 29.50 0.52 -28.74
N VAL A 563 30.78 0.89 -28.77
CA VAL A 563 31.17 2.30 -28.73
C VAL A 563 30.97 2.89 -30.13
N VAL A 564 30.07 3.85 -30.21
CA VAL A 564 29.78 4.58 -31.45
C VAL A 564 30.22 6.03 -31.26
N ILE A 565 31.18 6.45 -32.07
CA ILE A 565 31.65 7.82 -32.13
C ILE A 565 31.01 8.49 -33.34
N ARG A 566 30.35 9.63 -33.15
CA ARG A 566 29.65 10.37 -34.22
C ARG A 566 30.01 11.85 -34.18
N THR A 567 30.04 12.48 -35.34
CA THR A 567 30.00 13.95 -35.45
C THR A 567 28.57 14.43 -35.18
N GLY A 568 28.39 15.47 -34.37
CA GLY A 568 27.07 16.07 -34.25
C GLY A 568 26.66 16.85 -35.51
N HIS A 569 25.35 16.96 -35.73
CA HIS A 569 24.79 17.82 -36.78
C HIS A 569 24.37 19.13 -36.14
N GLY A 570 25.29 20.08 -36.01
CA GLY A 570 24.94 21.46 -35.72
C GLY A 570 24.02 22.01 -36.81
N GLY A 571 22.88 22.62 -36.44
CA GLY A 571 21.86 23.14 -37.36
C GLY A 571 22.30 24.28 -38.30
N VAL A 572 23.60 24.57 -38.39
CA VAL A 572 24.20 25.55 -39.31
C VAL A 572 25.28 24.84 -40.12
N ALA A 573 25.20 24.95 -41.45
CA ALA A 573 26.15 24.32 -42.36
C ALA A 573 27.58 24.86 -42.14
N GLY A 574 28.46 24.05 -41.52
CA GLY A 574 29.90 24.31 -41.44
C GLY A 574 30.58 24.05 -40.08
N GLU A 575 29.81 23.94 -38.98
CA GLU A 575 30.35 23.65 -37.64
C GLU A 575 30.26 22.14 -37.35
N ARG A 576 31.39 21.41 -37.44
CA ARG A 576 31.52 19.97 -37.12
C ARG A 576 32.62 19.73 -36.07
N THR A 577 32.76 20.61 -35.09
CA THR A 577 33.80 20.51 -34.06
C THR A 577 33.43 19.56 -32.91
N ASP A 578 32.18 19.12 -32.85
CA ASP A 578 31.61 18.34 -31.76
C ASP A 578 31.65 16.81 -31.99
N ILE A 579 32.22 16.10 -31.02
CA ILE A 579 32.36 14.63 -31.02
C ILE A 579 31.42 14.03 -29.97
N HIS A 580 30.52 13.15 -30.38
CA HIS A 580 29.67 12.37 -29.48
C HIS A 580 30.24 10.97 -29.32
N ILE A 581 30.60 10.60 -28.08
CA ILE A 581 31.04 9.25 -27.74
C ILE A 581 29.91 8.58 -26.99
N VAL A 582 29.31 7.57 -27.60
CA VAL A 582 28.19 6.81 -27.02
C VAL A 582 28.65 5.39 -26.71
N ALA A 583 28.39 4.92 -25.49
CA ALA A 583 28.58 3.52 -25.09
C ALA A 583 27.24 2.95 -24.60
N THR A 584 26.90 1.72 -24.99
CA THR A 584 25.69 1.07 -24.46
C THR A 584 26.03 0.24 -23.20
N THR A 585 25.24 0.42 -22.15
CA THR A 585 25.37 -0.29 -20.88
C THR A 585 24.21 -1.26 -20.72
N GLN A 586 24.46 -2.37 -20.02
CA GLN A 586 23.44 -3.38 -19.77
C GLN A 586 22.62 -2.98 -18.54
N THR A 587 21.37 -2.56 -18.74
CA THR A 587 20.46 -2.26 -17.64
C THR A 587 19.72 -3.52 -17.21
N ARG A 588 19.45 -3.64 -15.91
CA ARG A 588 18.73 -4.74 -15.24
C ARG A 588 17.24 -4.82 -15.58
N SER A 589 16.79 -4.25 -16.71
CA SER A 589 15.38 -4.34 -17.06
C SER A 589 15.04 -5.77 -17.47
N LEU A 590 14.01 -6.34 -16.85
CA LEU A 590 13.35 -7.57 -17.28
C LEU A 590 12.88 -7.49 -18.76
N SER A 591 12.89 -6.30 -19.37
CA SER A 591 12.58 -6.07 -20.80
C SER A 591 13.79 -6.15 -21.75
N GLY A 592 15.02 -6.36 -21.26
CA GLY A 592 16.21 -6.44 -22.13
C GLY A 592 16.60 -5.12 -22.81
N ALA A 593 16.12 -3.98 -22.31
CA ALA A 593 16.47 -2.65 -22.82
C ALA A 593 17.90 -2.24 -22.41
N TYR A 594 18.67 -1.71 -23.37
CA TYR A 594 20.01 -1.16 -23.16
C TYR A 594 19.91 0.33 -22.81
N ASP A 595 20.68 0.81 -21.83
CA ASP A 595 20.92 2.23 -21.65
C ASP A 595 22.07 2.69 -22.53
N THR A 596 22.08 3.97 -22.91
CA THR A 596 23.22 4.62 -23.56
C THR A 596 23.79 5.68 -22.64
N VAL A 597 25.10 5.64 -22.40
CA VAL A 597 25.84 6.72 -21.76
C VAL A 597 26.59 7.50 -22.83
N THR A 598 26.61 8.83 -22.74
CA THR A 598 27.18 9.71 -23.77
C THR A 598 28.07 10.78 -23.16
N VAL A 599 29.25 10.97 -23.75
CA VAL A 599 30.17 12.09 -23.47
C VAL A 599 30.29 12.94 -24.74
N VAL A 600 30.13 14.26 -24.61
CA VAL A 600 30.24 15.21 -25.72
C VAL A 600 31.58 15.95 -25.62
N ILE A 601 32.37 15.98 -26.70
CA ILE A 601 33.61 16.75 -26.77
C ILE A 601 33.38 17.97 -27.67
N GLU A 602 33.66 19.16 -27.16
CA GLU A 602 33.75 20.39 -27.96
C GLU A 602 35.23 20.76 -28.11
N SER A 603 35.69 20.94 -29.34
CA SER A 603 37.11 21.21 -29.63
C SER A 603 37.36 22.66 -30.07
N LYS A 604 38.47 23.25 -29.63
CA LYS A 604 38.92 24.58 -30.04
C LYS A 604 40.44 24.66 -30.22
N GLY A 605 40.89 25.45 -31.19
CA GLY A 605 42.30 25.83 -31.31
C GLY A 605 42.62 27.01 -30.39
N ASN A 606 43.85 27.08 -29.86
CA ASN A 606 44.27 28.20 -29.03
C ASN A 606 44.17 29.59 -29.72
N TRP A 607 44.08 29.63 -31.05
CA TRP A 607 43.86 30.85 -31.85
C TRP A 607 42.38 31.24 -32.01
N ASN A 608 41.44 30.42 -31.54
CA ASN A 608 39.99 30.66 -31.71
C ASN A 608 39.54 31.87 -30.88
N PRO A 609 38.74 32.81 -31.43
CA PRO A 609 38.27 33.98 -30.69
C PRO A 609 37.37 33.66 -29.49
N ASP A 610 36.67 32.53 -29.53
CA ASP A 610 35.72 32.11 -28.50
C ASP A 610 36.35 31.11 -27.50
N LEU A 611 37.68 30.95 -27.49
CA LEU A 611 38.37 29.96 -26.67
C LEU A 611 38.00 30.06 -25.18
N ASP A 612 37.90 31.27 -24.65
CA ASP A 612 37.62 31.51 -23.22
C ASP A 612 36.12 31.40 -22.88
N THR A 613 35.22 31.37 -23.87
CA THR A 613 33.76 31.40 -23.64
C THR A 613 33.04 30.14 -24.14
N ALA A 614 33.59 29.44 -25.14
CA ALA A 614 32.92 28.33 -25.82
C ALA A 614 32.66 27.12 -24.91
N MET A 615 33.43 26.92 -23.83
CA MET A 615 33.11 25.89 -22.83
C MET A 615 31.72 26.12 -22.20
N ALA A 616 31.42 27.35 -21.80
CA ALA A 616 30.11 27.69 -21.23
C ALA A 616 29.05 27.82 -22.32
N ASP A 617 29.38 28.54 -23.40
CA ASP A 617 28.41 28.96 -24.42
C ASP A 617 28.06 27.88 -25.43
N GLN A 618 29.01 27.02 -25.79
CA GLN A 618 28.82 25.95 -26.77
C GLN A 618 28.65 24.61 -26.06
N LEU A 619 29.66 24.12 -25.32
CA LEU A 619 29.59 22.79 -24.71
C LEU A 619 28.39 22.66 -23.74
N VAL A 620 28.29 23.56 -22.76
CA VAL A 620 27.25 23.44 -21.73
C VAL A 620 25.88 23.91 -22.22
N LYS A 621 25.76 25.15 -22.71
CA LYS A 621 24.45 25.71 -23.08
C LYS A 621 23.81 24.98 -24.26
N ARG A 622 24.58 24.51 -25.24
CA ARG A 622 24.04 23.87 -26.46
C ARG A 622 23.80 22.38 -26.28
N TYR A 623 24.70 21.66 -25.62
CA TYR A 623 24.64 20.20 -25.56
C TYR A 623 24.23 19.64 -24.19
N LEU A 624 24.80 20.12 -23.08
CA LEU A 624 24.59 19.53 -21.75
C LEU A 624 23.30 19.97 -21.03
N ARG A 625 22.51 20.86 -21.66
CA ARG A 625 21.16 21.22 -21.18
C ARG A 625 20.05 20.26 -21.62
N GLY A 626 20.37 19.30 -22.50
CA GLY A 626 19.45 18.30 -23.04
C GLY A 626 19.52 16.94 -22.33
N PRO A 627 19.57 15.80 -23.04
CA PRO A 627 19.68 14.47 -22.43
C PRO A 627 21.08 14.16 -21.87
N TYR A 628 22.09 14.97 -22.22
CA TYR A 628 23.48 14.74 -21.84
C TYR A 628 23.87 15.54 -20.60
N ARG A 629 24.76 14.99 -19.78
CA ARG A 629 25.27 15.65 -18.55
C ARG A 629 26.81 15.67 -18.46
N HIS A 630 27.51 15.04 -19.41
CA HIS A 630 28.95 14.84 -19.36
C HIS A 630 29.63 15.37 -20.63
N GLY A 631 30.71 16.12 -20.47
CA GLY A 631 31.44 16.64 -21.62
C GLY A 631 32.90 16.98 -21.38
N ILE A 632 33.65 17.10 -22.48
CA ILE A 632 35.08 17.46 -22.50
C ILE A 632 35.26 18.70 -23.36
N TYR A 633 35.98 19.68 -22.84
CA TYR A 633 36.46 20.82 -23.61
C TYR A 633 37.91 20.57 -24.05
N LEU A 634 38.10 20.24 -25.32
CA LEU A 634 39.38 19.86 -25.91
C LEU A 634 40.06 21.07 -26.56
N VAL A 635 41.22 21.48 -26.04
CA VAL A 635 41.98 22.61 -26.57
C VAL A 635 43.26 22.14 -27.25
N GLY A 636 43.40 22.43 -28.55
CA GLY A 636 44.65 22.25 -29.29
C GLY A 636 45.60 23.42 -29.08
N TRP A 637 46.75 23.18 -28.44
CA TRP A 637 47.74 24.22 -28.13
C TRP A 637 48.87 24.27 -29.16
N PHE A 638 48.71 25.13 -30.18
CA PHE A 638 49.62 25.25 -31.33
C PHE A 638 50.77 26.23 -31.08
N ASP A 639 51.65 25.96 -30.12
CA ASP A 639 52.82 26.83 -29.86
C ASP A 639 54.09 26.28 -30.54
N SER A 640 54.43 26.80 -31.73
CA SER A 640 55.58 26.31 -32.52
C SER A 640 56.40 27.43 -33.17
N PRO A 641 57.74 27.35 -33.14
CA PRO A 641 58.62 28.27 -33.88
C PRO A 641 58.51 28.11 -35.40
N MET A 642 57.98 26.97 -35.88
CA MET A 642 57.76 26.70 -37.30
C MET A 642 56.42 27.24 -37.84
N TRP A 643 55.59 27.81 -36.97
CA TRP A 643 54.39 28.54 -37.39
C TRP A 643 54.79 29.76 -38.22
N ASP A 644 54.31 29.83 -39.47
CA ASP A 644 54.59 30.92 -40.39
C ASP A 644 54.27 32.31 -39.79
N GLN A 645 55.19 33.26 -39.99
CA GLN A 645 55.00 34.64 -39.56
C GLN A 645 53.96 35.40 -40.40
N GLY A 646 53.56 34.84 -41.56
CA GLY A 646 52.46 35.37 -42.36
C GLY A 646 51.07 35.17 -41.73
N ASP A 647 50.92 34.26 -40.76
CA ASP A 647 49.66 33.98 -40.06
C ASP A 647 49.53 34.81 -38.76
N GLN A 648 49.76 36.11 -38.90
CA GLN A 648 49.88 37.04 -37.78
C GLN A 648 48.57 37.13 -36.98
N THR A 649 47.41 37.07 -37.64
CA THR A 649 46.11 37.18 -36.97
C THR A 649 45.84 36.05 -35.99
N ARG A 650 46.09 34.78 -36.38
CA ARG A 650 45.88 33.64 -35.48
C ARG A 650 46.91 33.61 -34.36
N LYS A 651 48.17 33.96 -34.65
CA LYS A 651 49.22 34.09 -33.63
C LYS A 651 48.92 35.16 -32.58
N GLU A 652 48.48 36.34 -33.02
CA GLU A 652 48.11 37.42 -32.09
C GLU A 652 46.92 37.02 -31.21
N ARG A 653 45.96 36.27 -31.74
CA ARG A 653 44.86 35.72 -30.94
C ARG A 653 45.36 34.71 -29.94
N ALA A 654 46.14 33.73 -30.38
CA ALA A 654 46.73 32.72 -29.49
C ALA A 654 47.53 33.33 -28.32
N ALA A 655 48.23 34.44 -28.58
CA ALA A 655 49.00 35.15 -27.56
C ALA A 655 48.15 36.04 -26.61
N ARG A 656 46.90 36.37 -26.96
CA ARG A 656 46.03 37.31 -26.22
C ARG A 656 44.98 36.63 -25.33
N GLN A 657 44.80 35.32 -25.42
CA GLN A 657 43.76 34.61 -24.66
C GLN A 657 44.05 34.59 -23.15
N ALA A 658 43.00 34.55 -22.33
CA ALA A 658 43.11 34.59 -20.87
C ALA A 658 43.80 33.35 -20.27
N ALA A 659 43.91 32.27 -21.04
CA ALA A 659 44.62 31.03 -20.74
C ALA A 659 46.14 31.18 -20.49
N GLY A 660 46.71 32.38 -20.61
CA GLY A 660 48.13 32.65 -20.35
C GLY A 660 49.03 32.36 -21.56
N SER A 661 50.34 32.56 -21.38
CA SER A 661 51.32 32.45 -22.47
C SER A 661 51.97 31.06 -22.57
N SER A 662 51.69 30.15 -21.65
CA SER A 662 52.28 28.81 -21.60
C SER A 662 51.22 27.71 -21.56
N LEU A 663 51.63 26.51 -22.00
CA LEU A 663 50.77 25.31 -21.94
C LEU A 663 50.30 24.98 -20.51
N ALA A 664 51.15 25.24 -19.51
CA ALA A 664 50.83 24.97 -18.10
C ALA A 664 49.75 25.93 -17.59
N ASP A 665 49.88 27.23 -17.90
CA ASP A 665 48.87 28.23 -17.52
C ASP A 665 47.51 27.91 -18.17
N ALA A 666 47.52 27.44 -19.42
CA ALA A 666 46.30 27.10 -20.14
C ALA A 666 45.59 25.91 -19.50
N ARG A 667 46.33 24.87 -19.07
CA ARG A 667 45.77 23.72 -18.35
C ARG A 667 45.10 24.14 -17.06
N ASP A 668 45.81 24.90 -16.22
CA ASP A 668 45.28 25.40 -14.95
C ASP A 668 44.03 26.28 -15.14
N TYR A 669 44.04 27.14 -16.17
CA TYR A 669 42.93 28.03 -16.47
C TYR A 669 41.66 27.25 -16.85
N PHE A 670 41.75 26.37 -17.86
CA PHE A 670 40.59 25.64 -18.34
C PHE A 670 40.08 24.59 -17.34
N GLU A 671 40.96 24.01 -16.51
CA GLU A 671 40.54 23.12 -15.44
C GLU A 671 39.69 23.86 -14.38
N ARG A 672 40.12 25.05 -13.94
CA ARG A 672 39.32 25.89 -13.03
C ARG A 672 38.00 26.33 -13.66
N GLN A 673 38.01 26.65 -14.94
CA GLN A 673 36.80 27.00 -15.67
C GLN A 673 35.82 25.81 -15.71
N ALA A 674 36.30 24.61 -16.01
CA ALA A 674 35.48 23.40 -16.07
C ALA A 674 34.82 23.09 -14.71
N ILE A 675 35.55 23.23 -13.60
CA ILE A 675 35.00 23.10 -12.24
C ILE A 675 33.88 24.11 -12.00
N THR A 676 34.13 25.38 -12.31
CA THR A 676 33.19 26.48 -12.09
C THR A 676 31.89 26.27 -12.88
N VAL A 677 32.01 25.91 -14.15
CA VAL A 677 30.86 25.70 -15.04
C VAL A 677 30.08 24.43 -14.65
N SER A 678 30.78 23.37 -14.23
CA SER A 678 30.16 22.13 -13.74
C SER A 678 29.26 22.38 -12.53
N LEU A 679 29.78 23.08 -11.52
CA LEU A 679 29.03 23.44 -10.31
C LEU A 679 27.82 24.32 -10.61
N ALA A 680 28.00 25.32 -11.49
CA ALA A 680 26.93 26.28 -11.81
C ALA A 680 25.76 25.65 -12.60
N ASN A 681 25.98 24.54 -13.32
CA ASN A 681 24.99 23.96 -14.22
C ASN A 681 24.58 22.52 -13.85
N SER A 682 25.08 21.94 -12.76
CA SER A 682 24.82 20.54 -12.36
C SER A 682 25.16 19.53 -13.48
N VAL A 683 26.31 19.74 -14.12
CA VAL A 683 26.88 18.88 -15.18
C VAL A 683 28.31 18.49 -14.81
N ASN A 684 28.87 17.47 -15.47
CA ASN A 684 30.26 17.06 -15.28
C ASN A 684 31.08 17.41 -16.54
N VAL A 685 31.86 18.49 -16.47
CA VAL A 685 32.75 18.95 -17.54
C VAL A 685 34.21 18.80 -17.11
N ARG A 686 35.04 18.28 -18.02
CA ARG A 686 36.50 18.26 -17.91
C ARG A 686 37.13 19.09 -19.03
N ALA A 687 38.23 19.77 -18.74
CA ALA A 687 39.04 20.40 -19.77
C ALA A 687 40.27 19.54 -20.08
N PHE A 688 40.67 19.46 -21.35
CA PHE A 688 41.89 18.80 -21.76
C PHE A 688 42.65 19.65 -22.78
N VAL A 689 43.87 20.08 -22.43
CA VAL A 689 44.73 20.88 -23.31
C VAL A 689 45.86 20.02 -23.86
N VAL A 690 45.79 19.73 -25.16
CA VAL A 690 46.76 18.88 -25.88
C VAL A 690 47.89 19.73 -26.46
N ASP A 691 49.14 19.31 -26.22
CA ASP A 691 50.33 19.93 -26.82
C ASP A 691 50.43 19.50 -28.30
N THR A 692 50.22 20.45 -29.20
CA THR A 692 50.34 20.23 -30.66
C THR A 692 51.56 20.93 -31.25
N ALA A 693 52.51 21.37 -30.41
CA ALA A 693 53.71 22.06 -30.86
C ALA A 693 54.55 21.21 -31.83
N LEU A 694 54.83 21.76 -33.02
CA LEU A 694 55.80 21.19 -33.95
C LEU A 694 57.21 21.67 -33.56
N ARG A 695 58.14 20.74 -33.29
CA ARG A 695 59.51 21.06 -32.81
C ARG A 695 60.57 20.84 -33.87
#